data_AF-U2KFE8-F1
#
_entry.id   AF-U2KFE8-F1
#
_cell.length_a   1.000
_cell.length_b   1.000
_cell.length_c   1.000
_cell.angle_alpha   90.00
_cell.angle_beta   90.00
_cell.angle_gamma   90.00
#
_symmetry.space_group_name_H-M   'P 1'
#
loop_
_entity.id
_entity.type
_entity.pdbx_description
1 polymer ?
#
loop_
_entity_poly.entity_id
_entity_poly.type
_entity_poly.pdbx_seq_one_letter_code
_entity_poly.pdbx_strand_id
1 'polypeptide(L)'
;MDCCFWAKKKEENGQLLWLPLTQHLKDTSDIAGLLWEHWLGEGQKKLIMDSLETDHETDNLGKRTIQFLAAVHDIGKATPAFQTQKGYSNSEDLDLRLLEKLERSGFEGISSLQLASPRKSHHSVAGQYLLYTYGLKEDITTIIGGHHGKPIDSIDDYNCQGKSYPSNYFQFEESENRAVYQKWKQTQRNIFSWALKVSGFETIEALPKIKQPAQVLLSGLLIMADWIASNEHYFPLISIDDAKVKDESKRTPHGFQKWKKTSLWEPEIIINFKGAYKERFGFDPREVQIALADIIANTHNPGIFILEAPMGVGKTEAALIAAEQLAAKRGRNGLFFGLPTQATSNGIFPRIENWLESIQGDLEENISIHLVHGKAQLNEDFDRLRLAENINIDEADSGSVIVNEWFSGRKTASLDDFVVGTVDQFLMVALKQKHLALRHLGFSKKVVIIDEVHAYDAYMNQYLLEAIRWMGAYGVPVVILSATLPAERRVELLKNYMLGLGKEFNKKERRQLAETLKTEAYPLITYNDGFEVCQRKGFQQTKNKNITVQRLNEESLLETVERELSDGGVVGLIVNTVKRAQELAKSFVEKFGEDMVELLHSGFIATQRTQKEKDLLQIIGKNAKRPKRKIIIGTQVIEQSLDIDFDVLISDLAPMDLLIQRMGRLHRHDIKRPVKHMLPRFYVLGTSESLDFEEGSSFVYGDYLLARTQYFLPDTISLPEDISPLVQKVYNFNLKDDCDQNINLADDLRAKYLEARKRYKAKMEAKKSKAKNYRIDNPVLKPSRKRPESLIGWIKNPNPDESEEKAYAQVRDIEDTIEVIALKRLESGYGLFGENQDISSNITDFKIAKKVAQNTSRLPLTLSKSYNVDKTIEELEKYYRRHFENWDNSSWLKGTLGIVFNENNEFILNGFKLSYDEKYGIQVERV
;
A
#
# COMPACT_ATOMS: atom_id res chain seq x y z
N MET A 1 11.52 -10.68 -42.29
CA MET A 1 12.08 -10.50 -40.94
C MET A 1 12.77 -11.80 -40.59
N ASP A 2 14.07 -11.77 -40.33
CA ASP A 2 14.82 -13.00 -40.05
C ASP A 2 14.43 -13.53 -38.67
N CYS A 3 13.96 -14.77 -38.64
CA CYS A 3 13.48 -15.44 -37.41
C CYS A 3 14.63 -16.02 -36.57
N CYS A 4 15.87 -15.52 -36.70
CA CYS A 4 17.05 -16.18 -36.13
C CYS A 4 17.39 -15.78 -34.69
N PHE A 5 16.91 -14.63 -34.20
CA PHE A 5 17.16 -14.19 -32.83
C PHE A 5 16.20 -14.82 -31.85
N TRP A 6 16.71 -15.24 -30.69
CA TRP A 6 15.88 -15.75 -29.60
C TRP A 6 15.51 -14.62 -28.63
N ALA A 7 14.28 -14.68 -28.10
CA ALA A 7 13.85 -13.88 -26.94
C ALA A 7 13.76 -14.70 -25.66
N LYS A 8 13.36 -15.98 -25.79
CA LYS A 8 13.28 -16.97 -24.71
C LYS A 8 13.82 -18.32 -25.16
N LYS A 9 14.34 -19.09 -24.21
CA LYS A 9 14.85 -20.44 -24.42
C LYS A 9 14.74 -21.24 -23.11
N LYS A 10 14.37 -22.51 -23.21
CA LYS A 10 14.20 -23.43 -22.07
C LYS A 10 14.48 -24.85 -22.55
N GLU A 11 15.08 -25.65 -21.68
CA GLU A 11 15.06 -27.10 -21.84
C GLU A 11 14.13 -27.69 -20.79
N GLU A 12 13.17 -28.50 -21.21
CA GLU A 12 12.20 -29.14 -20.32
C GLU A 12 11.98 -30.59 -20.75
N ASN A 13 12.21 -31.53 -19.82
CA ASN A 13 12.10 -32.97 -20.07
C ASN A 13 12.88 -33.45 -21.31
N GLY A 14 14.07 -32.89 -21.56
CA GLY A 14 14.92 -33.19 -22.72
C GLY A 14 14.45 -32.58 -24.05
N GLN A 15 13.40 -31.75 -24.05
CA GLN A 15 12.97 -30.99 -25.22
C GLN A 15 13.63 -29.61 -25.24
N LEU A 16 14.22 -29.28 -26.38
CA LEU A 16 14.86 -27.98 -26.65
C LEU A 16 13.81 -27.00 -27.18
N LEU A 17 13.42 -26.05 -26.34
CA LEU A 17 12.36 -25.08 -26.63
C LEU A 17 12.90 -23.66 -26.74
N TRP A 18 12.32 -22.86 -27.64
CA TRP A 18 12.67 -21.46 -27.82
C TRP A 18 11.50 -20.61 -28.29
N LEU A 19 11.68 -19.29 -28.27
CA LEU A 19 10.77 -18.35 -28.90
C LEU A 19 11.57 -17.31 -29.69
N PRO A 20 11.29 -17.15 -31.01
CA PRO A 20 11.88 -16.08 -31.80
C PRO A 20 11.57 -14.70 -31.24
N LEU A 21 12.53 -13.79 -31.29
CA LEU A 21 12.37 -12.40 -30.83
C LEU A 21 11.23 -11.70 -31.56
N THR A 22 11.14 -11.87 -32.88
CA THR A 22 10.08 -11.26 -33.68
C THR A 22 8.68 -11.73 -33.28
N GLN A 23 8.54 -12.99 -32.87
CA GLN A 23 7.27 -13.51 -32.37
C GLN A 23 6.93 -12.90 -31.00
N HIS A 24 7.90 -12.83 -30.08
CA HIS A 24 7.68 -12.22 -28.77
C HIS A 24 7.28 -10.74 -28.88
N LEU A 25 7.97 -9.97 -29.73
CA LEU A 25 7.63 -8.56 -29.97
C LEU A 25 6.21 -8.40 -30.54
N LYS A 26 5.79 -9.31 -31.41
CA LYS A 26 4.42 -9.34 -31.95
C LYS A 26 3.40 -9.71 -30.88
N ASP A 27 3.63 -10.78 -30.12
CA ASP A 27 2.77 -11.22 -29.01
C ASP A 27 2.57 -10.08 -27.99
N THR A 28 3.66 -9.40 -27.58
CA THR A 28 3.60 -8.28 -26.64
C THR A 28 2.88 -7.06 -27.24
N SER A 29 3.08 -6.75 -28.52
CA SER A 29 2.39 -5.66 -29.21
C SER A 29 0.88 -5.90 -29.33
N ASP A 30 0.49 -7.12 -29.72
CA ASP A 30 -0.93 -7.48 -29.84
C ASP A 30 -1.61 -7.49 -28.46
N ILE A 31 -0.96 -8.04 -27.42
CA ILE A 31 -1.45 -8.00 -26.04
C ILE A 31 -1.58 -6.55 -25.54
N ALA A 32 -0.59 -5.69 -25.80
CA ALA A 32 -0.68 -4.29 -25.42
C ALA A 32 -1.89 -3.59 -26.06
N GLY A 33 -2.18 -3.90 -27.34
CA GLY A 33 -3.37 -3.43 -28.02
C GLY A 33 -4.67 -3.95 -27.40
N LEU A 34 -4.71 -5.22 -26.96
CA LEU A 34 -5.87 -5.80 -26.28
C LEU A 34 -6.08 -5.24 -24.86
N LEU A 35 -5.00 -5.00 -24.12
CA LEU A 35 -5.06 -4.33 -22.82
C LEU A 35 -5.58 -2.89 -22.94
N TRP A 36 -5.17 -2.18 -23.99
CA TRP A 36 -5.73 -0.86 -24.29
C TRP A 36 -7.24 -0.92 -24.45
N GLU A 37 -7.76 -1.87 -25.25
CA GLU A 37 -9.20 -1.93 -25.54
C GLU A 37 -10.02 -2.46 -24.36
N HIS A 38 -9.53 -3.50 -23.69
CA HIS A 38 -10.35 -4.33 -22.80
C HIS A 38 -9.97 -4.27 -21.32
N TRP A 39 -8.85 -3.63 -20.97
CA TRP A 39 -8.41 -3.52 -19.58
C TRP A 39 -8.29 -2.08 -19.08
N LEU A 40 -7.85 -1.15 -19.94
CA LEU A 40 -7.82 0.26 -19.59
C LEU A 40 -9.23 0.86 -19.55
N GLY A 41 -9.49 1.62 -18.49
CA GLY A 41 -10.71 2.43 -18.36
C GLY A 41 -10.69 3.67 -19.25
N GLU A 42 -11.87 4.20 -19.57
CA GLU A 42 -12.02 5.41 -20.39
C GLU A 42 -11.30 6.63 -19.78
N GLY A 43 -11.30 6.76 -18.45
CA GLY A 43 -10.57 7.83 -17.77
C GLY A 43 -9.05 7.72 -17.91
N GLN A 44 -8.50 6.51 -17.99
CA GLN A 44 -7.06 6.29 -18.24
C GLN A 44 -6.71 6.53 -19.71
N LYS A 45 -7.53 6.03 -20.64
CA LYS A 45 -7.36 6.27 -22.08
C LYS A 45 -7.34 7.77 -22.36
N LYS A 46 -8.32 8.51 -21.84
CA LYS A 46 -8.40 9.97 -21.98
C LYS A 46 -7.15 10.68 -21.43
N LEU A 47 -6.72 10.32 -20.22
CA LEU A 47 -5.51 10.89 -19.61
C LEU A 47 -4.26 10.68 -20.47
N ILE A 48 -4.09 9.46 -21.01
CA ILE A 48 -2.97 9.14 -21.90
C ILE A 48 -3.09 10.00 -23.16
N MET A 49 -4.26 10.03 -23.81
CA MET A 49 -4.49 10.80 -25.03
C MET A 49 -4.23 12.30 -24.84
N ASP A 50 -4.72 12.92 -23.75
CA ASP A 50 -4.49 14.33 -23.40
C ASP A 50 -3.00 14.65 -23.12
N SER A 51 -2.20 13.61 -22.91
CA SER A 51 -0.76 13.67 -22.63
C SER A 51 0.12 13.32 -23.83
N LEU A 52 -0.47 13.03 -24.99
CA LEU A 52 0.24 12.81 -26.25
C LEU A 52 0.13 14.06 -27.13
N GLU A 53 1.27 14.55 -27.60
CA GLU A 53 1.36 15.72 -28.49
C GLU A 53 1.90 15.27 -29.86
N THR A 54 1.14 15.46 -30.93
CA THR A 54 1.54 15.17 -32.31
C THR A 54 0.97 16.20 -33.28
N ASP A 55 1.71 16.49 -34.35
CA ASP A 55 1.28 17.36 -35.45
C ASP A 55 0.52 16.57 -36.54
N HIS A 56 0.38 15.24 -36.37
CA HIS A 56 -0.23 14.34 -37.36
C HIS A 56 -1.58 13.80 -36.86
N GLU A 57 -2.63 13.93 -37.69
CA GLU A 57 -3.92 13.29 -37.42
C GLU A 57 -3.77 11.77 -37.48
N THR A 58 -3.98 11.11 -36.34
CA THR A 58 -3.84 9.66 -36.23
C THR A 58 -4.98 9.09 -35.39
N ASP A 59 -5.81 8.25 -36.00
CA ASP A 59 -6.87 7.55 -35.29
C ASP A 59 -6.29 6.60 -34.24
N ASN A 60 -6.87 6.65 -33.03
CA ASN A 60 -6.51 5.81 -31.89
C ASN A 60 -5.00 5.89 -31.54
N LEU A 61 -4.46 7.12 -31.54
CA LEU A 61 -3.04 7.42 -31.30
C LEU A 61 -2.48 6.69 -30.08
N GLY A 62 -3.19 6.67 -28.95
CA GLY A 62 -2.72 6.02 -27.72
C GLY A 62 -2.53 4.51 -27.86
N LYS A 63 -3.45 3.80 -28.53
CA LYS A 63 -3.30 2.38 -28.85
C LYS A 63 -2.08 2.13 -29.72
N ARG A 64 -1.93 2.92 -30.80
CA ARG A 64 -0.79 2.81 -31.70
C ARG A 64 0.53 3.07 -30.97
N THR A 65 0.56 4.07 -30.09
CA THR A 65 1.75 4.38 -29.27
C THR A 65 2.13 3.21 -28.37
N ILE A 66 1.20 2.60 -27.63
CA ILE A 66 1.56 1.45 -26.78
C ILE A 66 1.96 0.23 -27.61
N GLN A 67 1.29 -0.02 -28.75
CA GLN A 67 1.67 -1.09 -29.67
C GLN A 67 3.09 -0.90 -30.21
N PHE A 68 3.47 0.33 -30.52
CA PHE A 68 4.83 0.69 -30.94
C PHE A 68 5.84 0.44 -29.82
N LEU A 69 5.59 0.95 -28.62
CA LEU A 69 6.44 0.75 -27.44
C LEU A 69 6.66 -0.75 -27.18
N ALA A 70 5.60 -1.55 -27.26
CA ALA A 70 5.64 -3.00 -27.12
C ALA A 70 6.39 -3.69 -28.27
N ALA A 71 6.24 -3.24 -29.52
CA ALA A 71 6.95 -3.81 -30.66
C ALA A 71 8.47 -3.53 -30.64
N VAL A 72 8.94 -2.54 -29.86
CA VAL A 72 10.38 -2.21 -29.74
C VAL A 72 11.00 -2.51 -28.37
N HIS A 73 10.22 -2.90 -27.36
CA HIS A 73 10.69 -2.99 -25.97
C HIS A 73 11.96 -3.83 -25.79
N ASP A 74 12.03 -4.94 -26.51
CA ASP A 74 13.09 -5.92 -26.43
C ASP A 74 14.05 -5.85 -27.64
N ILE A 75 14.08 -4.74 -28.38
CA ILE A 75 15.01 -4.57 -29.51
C ILE A 75 16.48 -4.74 -29.10
N GLY A 76 16.82 -4.45 -27.83
CA GLY A 76 18.16 -4.68 -27.28
C GLY A 76 18.54 -6.16 -27.15
N LYS A 77 17.59 -7.10 -27.28
CA LYS A 77 17.88 -8.53 -27.40
C LYS A 77 18.48 -8.89 -28.76
N ALA A 78 18.27 -8.06 -29.80
CA ALA A 78 18.93 -8.19 -31.09
C ALA A 78 20.37 -7.65 -31.07
N THR A 79 21.13 -8.04 -30.05
CA THR A 79 22.54 -7.68 -29.87
C THR A 79 23.38 -8.93 -29.57
N PRO A 80 24.65 -8.97 -29.97
CA PRO A 80 25.58 -10.03 -29.60
C PRO A 80 25.62 -10.28 -28.09
N ALA A 81 25.67 -9.22 -27.28
CA ALA A 81 25.74 -9.32 -25.83
C ALA A 81 24.55 -10.05 -25.18
N PHE A 82 23.38 -10.02 -25.82
CA PHE A 82 22.23 -10.81 -25.38
C PHE A 82 22.21 -12.20 -26.03
N GLN A 83 22.42 -12.30 -27.35
CA GLN A 83 22.27 -13.55 -28.07
C GLN A 83 23.28 -14.63 -27.63
N THR A 84 24.45 -14.23 -27.12
CA THR A 84 25.47 -15.16 -26.56
C THR A 84 25.30 -15.45 -25.06
N GLN A 85 24.22 -15.00 -24.42
CA GLN A 85 24.00 -15.29 -22.99
C GLN A 85 23.67 -16.77 -22.78
N LYS A 86 24.19 -17.36 -21.70
CA LYS A 86 23.83 -18.71 -21.27
C LYS A 86 22.43 -18.73 -20.64
N GLY A 87 21.65 -19.77 -20.92
CA GLY A 87 20.31 -19.94 -20.33
C GLY A 87 20.34 -20.27 -18.82
N TYR A 88 19.24 -20.02 -18.11
CA TYR A 88 19.12 -20.35 -16.67
C TYR A 88 19.18 -21.85 -16.38
N SER A 89 18.67 -22.68 -17.29
CA SER A 89 18.79 -24.14 -17.25
C SER A 89 20.18 -24.65 -17.67
N ASN A 90 21.06 -23.75 -18.11
CA ASN A 90 22.45 -24.02 -18.52
C ASN A 90 22.60 -25.21 -19.48
N SER A 91 21.71 -25.29 -20.48
CA SER A 91 21.73 -26.29 -21.55
C SER A 91 22.72 -25.89 -22.64
N GLU A 92 23.87 -26.56 -22.68
CA GLU A 92 24.91 -26.28 -23.69
C GLU A 92 24.42 -26.60 -25.11
N ASP A 93 23.65 -27.67 -25.28
CA ASP A 93 23.10 -28.09 -26.57
C ASP A 93 22.12 -27.06 -27.14
N LEU A 94 21.22 -26.50 -26.31
CA LEU A 94 20.30 -25.45 -26.74
C LEU A 94 21.04 -24.18 -27.16
N ASP A 95 22.06 -23.80 -26.38
CA ASP A 95 22.87 -22.61 -26.63
C ASP A 95 23.66 -22.74 -27.94
N LEU A 96 24.31 -23.89 -28.16
CA LEU A 96 25.02 -24.22 -29.41
C LEU A 96 24.10 -24.16 -30.62
N ARG A 97 22.92 -24.80 -30.55
CA ARG A 97 21.94 -24.80 -31.66
C ARG A 97 21.45 -23.40 -32.03
N LEU A 98 21.25 -22.53 -31.05
CA LEU A 98 20.85 -21.14 -31.29
C LEU A 98 21.99 -20.32 -31.91
N LEU A 99 23.23 -20.51 -31.46
CA LEU A 99 24.40 -19.86 -32.06
C LEU A 99 24.63 -20.33 -33.50
N GLU A 100 24.49 -21.63 -33.80
CA GLU A 100 24.56 -22.16 -35.16
C GLU A 100 23.49 -21.54 -36.07
N LYS A 101 22.27 -21.32 -35.58
CA LYS A 101 21.22 -20.64 -36.36
C LYS A 101 21.64 -19.21 -36.73
N LEU A 102 22.32 -18.50 -35.83
CA LEU A 102 22.83 -17.16 -36.10
C LEU A 102 23.98 -17.19 -37.12
N GLU A 103 24.91 -18.13 -37.00
CA GLU A 103 25.99 -18.28 -37.99
C GLU A 103 25.45 -18.63 -39.38
N ARG A 104 24.50 -19.57 -39.49
CA ARG A 104 23.82 -19.90 -40.76
C ARG A 104 23.07 -18.72 -41.33
N SER A 105 22.57 -17.84 -40.46
CA SER A 105 21.93 -16.59 -40.86
C SER A 105 22.95 -15.53 -41.24
N GLY A 106 24.26 -15.80 -41.17
CA GLY A 106 25.40 -14.99 -41.61
C GLY A 106 25.96 -14.02 -40.57
N PHE A 107 25.77 -14.30 -39.28
CA PHE A 107 26.49 -13.65 -38.16
C PHE A 107 27.76 -14.44 -37.83
N GLU A 108 28.68 -14.49 -38.79
CA GLU A 108 29.89 -15.31 -38.72
C GLU A 108 30.75 -14.98 -37.49
N GLY A 109 31.28 -16.02 -36.84
CA GLY A 109 32.16 -15.89 -35.67
C GLY A 109 31.43 -15.54 -34.37
N ILE A 110 30.09 -15.62 -34.33
CA ILE A 110 29.35 -15.38 -33.09
C ILE A 110 29.49 -16.53 -32.08
N SER A 111 29.67 -17.78 -32.55
CA SER A 111 29.82 -18.94 -31.66
C SER A 111 31.10 -18.90 -30.81
N SER A 112 32.14 -18.25 -31.33
CA SER A 112 33.45 -18.09 -30.69
C SER A 112 33.66 -16.70 -30.06
N LEU A 113 32.63 -15.84 -30.06
CA LEU A 113 32.71 -14.47 -29.57
C LEU A 113 32.89 -14.43 -28.05
N GLN A 114 33.92 -13.71 -27.59
CA GLN A 114 34.11 -13.38 -26.17
C GLN A 114 34.04 -11.87 -25.97
N LEU A 115 33.04 -11.43 -25.20
CA LEU A 115 32.83 -10.02 -24.88
C LEU A 115 33.47 -9.69 -23.53
N ALA A 116 34.25 -8.60 -23.47
CA ALA A 116 34.95 -8.18 -22.26
C ALA A 116 34.00 -7.70 -21.15
N SER A 117 32.86 -7.11 -21.50
CA SER A 117 31.90 -6.54 -20.53
C SER A 117 30.45 -6.58 -21.02
N PRO A 118 29.87 -7.75 -21.33
CA PRO A 118 28.51 -7.86 -21.86
C PRO A 118 27.44 -7.35 -20.87
N ARG A 119 27.68 -7.50 -19.56
CA ARG A 119 26.76 -7.04 -18.49
C ARG A 119 26.59 -5.51 -18.44
N LYS A 120 27.51 -4.74 -19.03
CA LYS A 120 27.42 -3.26 -19.11
C LYS A 120 26.41 -2.78 -20.16
N SER A 121 25.96 -3.67 -21.04
CA SER A 121 24.95 -3.41 -22.06
C SER A 121 23.77 -4.35 -21.88
N HIS A 122 23.20 -4.37 -20.66
CA HIS A 122 21.94 -5.09 -20.40
C HIS A 122 20.88 -4.70 -21.45
N HIS A 123 20.05 -5.63 -21.90
CA HIS A 123 19.23 -5.44 -23.11
C HIS A 123 18.28 -4.25 -23.02
N SER A 124 17.83 -3.87 -21.81
CA SER A 124 17.06 -2.64 -21.62
C SER A 124 17.85 -1.36 -21.94
N VAL A 125 19.11 -1.27 -21.47
CA VAL A 125 20.03 -0.17 -21.78
C VAL A 125 20.40 -0.20 -23.27
N ALA A 126 20.62 -1.39 -23.82
CA ALA A 126 20.91 -1.57 -25.24
C ALA A 126 19.74 -1.11 -26.12
N GLY A 127 18.51 -1.45 -25.75
CA GLY A 127 17.30 -1.01 -26.46
C GLY A 127 17.15 0.51 -26.43
N GLN A 128 17.32 1.13 -25.27
CA GLN A 128 17.30 2.60 -25.14
C GLN A 128 18.37 3.27 -26.00
N TYR A 129 19.61 2.77 -25.97
CA TYR A 129 20.70 3.28 -26.79
C TYR A 129 20.41 3.16 -28.29
N LEU A 130 19.97 1.98 -28.76
CA LEU A 130 19.65 1.77 -30.18
C LEU A 130 18.59 2.77 -30.65
N LEU A 131 17.47 2.89 -29.93
CA LEU A 131 16.38 3.81 -30.30
C LEU A 131 16.83 5.27 -30.27
N TYR A 132 17.68 5.66 -29.32
CA TYR A 132 18.28 6.99 -29.29
C TYR A 132 19.11 7.26 -30.56
N THR A 133 19.99 6.33 -30.97
CA THR A 133 20.75 6.47 -32.23
C THR A 133 19.85 6.48 -33.46
N TYR A 134 18.61 6.04 -33.33
CA TYR A 134 17.63 6.00 -34.40
C TYR A 134 16.88 7.32 -34.57
N GLY A 135 17.06 8.27 -33.65
CA GLY A 135 16.46 9.60 -33.68
C GLY A 135 15.25 9.77 -32.74
N LEU A 136 14.96 8.78 -31.88
CA LEU A 136 13.86 8.89 -30.93
C LEU A 136 14.24 9.80 -29.75
N LYS A 137 13.24 10.54 -29.28
CA LYS A 137 13.34 11.44 -28.13
C LYS A 137 13.33 10.66 -26.81
N GLU A 138 13.87 11.29 -25.75
CA GLU A 138 14.10 10.65 -24.45
C GLU A 138 12.83 10.16 -23.74
N ASP A 139 11.69 10.80 -23.98
CA ASP A 139 10.37 10.44 -23.45
C ASP A 139 9.91 9.04 -23.89
N ILE A 140 10.27 8.62 -25.10
CA ILE A 140 10.00 7.25 -25.58
C ILE A 140 11.13 6.30 -25.16
N THR A 141 12.39 6.69 -25.36
CA THR A 141 13.52 5.76 -25.14
C THR A 141 13.69 5.40 -23.66
N THR A 142 13.31 6.27 -22.73
CA THR A 142 13.33 6.00 -21.28
C THR A 142 12.34 4.90 -20.86
N ILE A 143 11.18 4.80 -21.52
CA ILE A 143 10.19 3.74 -21.27
C ILE A 143 10.82 2.38 -21.60
N ILE A 144 11.53 2.30 -22.72
CA ILE A 144 12.22 1.10 -23.18
C ILE A 144 13.39 0.75 -22.25
N GLY A 145 14.17 1.75 -21.81
CA GLY A 145 15.22 1.52 -20.80
C GLY A 145 14.68 1.01 -19.46
N GLY A 146 13.43 1.36 -19.14
CA GLY A 146 12.78 1.05 -17.87
C GLY A 146 11.85 -0.16 -17.84
N HIS A 147 11.64 -0.89 -18.95
CA HIS A 147 10.63 -1.96 -19.03
C HIS A 147 10.91 -3.18 -18.13
N HIS A 148 12.08 -3.28 -17.50
CA HIS A 148 12.36 -4.25 -16.40
C HIS A 148 12.04 -3.71 -15.00
N GLY A 149 11.32 -2.58 -14.93
CA GLY A 149 10.85 -1.97 -13.70
C GLY A 149 11.74 -0.86 -13.13
N LYS A 150 12.87 -0.54 -13.75
CA LYS A 150 13.73 0.58 -13.30
C LYS A 150 14.28 1.33 -14.52
N PRO A 151 13.88 2.60 -14.73
CA PRO A 151 14.53 3.47 -15.71
C PRO A 151 16.02 3.67 -15.36
N ILE A 152 16.83 3.99 -16.36
CA ILE A 152 18.27 4.28 -16.16
C ILE A 152 18.48 5.47 -15.21
N ASP A 153 19.61 5.48 -14.50
CA ASP A 153 19.88 6.47 -13.45
C ASP A 153 20.48 7.77 -14.00
N SER A 154 21.21 7.71 -15.12
CA SER A 154 21.90 8.83 -15.75
C SER A 154 21.82 8.77 -17.28
N ILE A 155 21.85 9.93 -17.92
CA ILE A 155 21.99 10.06 -19.38
C ILE A 155 23.30 9.40 -19.88
N ASP A 156 24.36 9.48 -19.08
CA ASP A 156 25.66 8.89 -19.42
C ASP A 156 25.60 7.37 -19.58
N ASP A 157 24.67 6.70 -18.87
CA ASP A 157 24.54 5.23 -18.86
C ASP A 157 24.27 4.65 -20.26
N TYR A 158 23.54 5.40 -21.11
CA TYR A 158 23.24 4.99 -22.48
C TYR A 158 24.05 5.74 -23.53
N ASN A 159 24.36 7.02 -23.33
CA ASN A 159 25.06 7.84 -24.34
C ASN A 159 26.47 7.36 -24.67
N CYS A 160 27.19 6.77 -23.72
CA CYS A 160 28.53 6.25 -23.95
C CYS A 160 28.58 4.87 -24.60
N GLN A 161 27.45 4.14 -24.65
CA GLN A 161 27.42 2.71 -25.01
C GLN A 161 28.09 2.41 -26.36
N GLY A 162 27.79 3.18 -27.40
CA GLY A 162 28.37 2.98 -28.73
C GLY A 162 29.87 3.20 -28.83
N LYS A 163 30.44 4.04 -27.94
CA LYS A 163 31.89 4.31 -27.89
C LYS A 163 32.60 3.33 -26.99
N SER A 164 32.00 3.00 -25.84
CA SER A 164 32.62 2.19 -24.80
C SER A 164 32.44 0.69 -25.03
N TYR A 165 31.37 0.27 -25.69
CA TYR A 165 31.01 -1.15 -25.87
C TYR A 165 30.52 -1.51 -27.29
N PRO A 166 31.14 -1.03 -28.38
CA PRO A 166 30.67 -1.32 -29.76
C PRO A 166 30.53 -2.82 -30.08
N SER A 167 31.42 -3.66 -29.56
CA SER A 167 31.39 -5.11 -29.75
C SER A 167 30.15 -5.77 -29.15
N ASN A 168 29.58 -5.21 -28.07
CA ASN A 168 28.34 -5.70 -27.46
C ASN A 168 27.14 -5.58 -28.40
N TYR A 169 27.18 -4.63 -29.36
CA TYR A 169 26.08 -4.34 -30.30
C TYR A 169 26.32 -4.90 -31.70
N PHE A 170 27.58 -5.02 -32.12
CA PHE A 170 27.94 -5.31 -33.52
C PHE A 170 29.06 -6.38 -33.70
N GLN A 171 29.45 -7.09 -32.64
CA GLN A 171 30.51 -8.13 -32.57
C GLN A 171 31.96 -7.62 -32.68
N PHE A 172 32.21 -6.40 -33.15
CA PHE A 172 33.56 -5.86 -33.37
C PHE A 172 33.74 -4.50 -32.72
N GLU A 173 34.97 -4.18 -32.31
CA GLU A 173 35.30 -2.88 -31.67
C GLU A 173 35.44 -1.74 -32.69
N GLU A 174 36.06 -2.01 -33.83
CA GLU A 174 36.20 -1.05 -34.94
C GLU A 174 35.80 -1.74 -36.24
N SER A 175 34.86 -1.14 -37.01
CA SER A 175 34.67 -1.28 -38.48
C SER A 175 33.20 -1.24 -38.90
N GLU A 176 32.66 -0.03 -39.16
CA GLU A 176 31.39 0.08 -39.89
C GLU A 176 31.45 -0.64 -41.26
N ASN A 177 32.61 -0.83 -41.86
CA ASN A 177 32.74 -1.45 -43.18
C ASN A 177 32.70 -2.99 -43.19
N ARG A 178 32.66 -3.68 -42.04
CA ARG A 178 32.56 -5.14 -42.02
C ARG A 178 31.14 -5.60 -42.35
N ALA A 179 31.04 -6.68 -43.14
CA ALA A 179 29.74 -7.25 -43.54
C ALA A 179 28.88 -7.64 -42.33
N VAL A 180 29.47 -8.30 -41.32
CA VAL A 180 28.77 -8.70 -40.09
C VAL A 180 28.31 -7.49 -39.27
N TYR A 181 29.13 -6.44 -39.16
CA TYR A 181 28.75 -5.19 -38.48
C TYR A 181 27.52 -4.56 -39.15
N GLN A 182 27.56 -4.40 -40.48
CA GLN A 182 26.43 -3.85 -41.25
C GLN A 182 25.20 -4.74 -41.16
N LYS A 183 25.38 -6.06 -41.07
CA LYS A 183 24.28 -7.00 -40.91
C LYS A 183 23.55 -6.81 -39.59
N TRP A 184 24.25 -6.65 -38.46
CA TRP A 184 23.61 -6.30 -37.19
C TRP A 184 22.85 -4.98 -37.29
N LYS A 185 23.51 -3.94 -37.79
CA LYS A 185 22.92 -2.60 -37.96
C LYS A 185 21.65 -2.66 -38.82
N GLN A 186 21.70 -3.36 -39.95
CA GLN A 186 20.57 -3.55 -40.85
C GLN A 186 19.44 -4.35 -40.19
N THR A 187 19.76 -5.44 -39.50
CA THR A 187 18.73 -6.30 -38.89
C THR A 187 18.03 -5.58 -37.74
N GLN A 188 18.77 -4.86 -36.89
CA GLN A 188 18.20 -4.02 -35.82
C GLN A 188 17.32 -2.90 -36.42
N ARG A 189 17.76 -2.24 -37.51
CA ARG A 189 16.95 -1.24 -38.23
C ARG A 189 15.71 -1.85 -38.88
N ASN A 190 15.78 -3.08 -39.38
CA ASN A 190 14.61 -3.78 -39.92
C ASN A 190 13.58 -4.08 -38.82
N ILE A 191 14.02 -4.44 -37.60
CA ILE A 191 13.13 -4.61 -36.44
C ILE A 191 12.42 -3.30 -36.11
N PHE A 192 13.17 -2.21 -36.03
CA PHE A 192 12.62 -0.89 -35.79
C PHE A 192 11.61 -0.45 -36.86
N SER A 193 11.95 -0.63 -38.14
CA SER A 193 11.08 -0.25 -39.27
C SER A 193 9.80 -1.09 -39.32
N TRP A 194 9.89 -2.37 -38.98
CA TRP A 194 8.72 -3.23 -38.81
C TRP A 194 7.82 -2.74 -37.67
N ALA A 195 8.40 -2.36 -36.53
CA ALA A 195 7.65 -1.87 -35.38
C ALA A 195 6.86 -0.59 -35.69
N LEU A 196 7.45 0.34 -36.45
CA LEU A 196 6.75 1.52 -36.98
C LEU A 196 5.55 1.09 -37.85
N LYS A 197 5.81 0.23 -38.84
CA LYS A 197 4.80 -0.22 -39.81
C LYS A 197 3.62 -0.95 -39.14
N VAL A 198 3.90 -1.90 -38.24
CA VAL A 198 2.84 -2.71 -37.59
C VAL A 198 1.98 -1.87 -36.64
N SER A 199 2.57 -0.81 -36.08
CA SER A 199 1.86 0.11 -35.17
C SER A 199 1.17 1.25 -35.93
N GLY A 200 1.29 1.30 -37.25
CA GLY A 200 0.64 2.31 -38.10
C GLY A 200 1.30 3.68 -38.07
N PHE A 201 2.62 3.76 -37.86
CA PHE A 201 3.41 4.98 -38.01
C PHE A 201 4.28 4.89 -39.27
N GLU A 202 4.23 5.92 -40.11
CA GLU A 202 5.02 5.96 -41.36
C GLU A 202 6.45 6.46 -41.12
N THR A 203 6.64 7.41 -40.21
CA THR A 203 7.93 8.01 -39.89
C THR A 203 8.09 8.24 -38.38
N ILE A 204 9.31 8.62 -37.97
CA ILE A 204 9.63 8.92 -36.56
C ILE A 204 8.93 10.21 -36.10
N GLU A 205 8.76 11.16 -37.01
CA GLU A 205 8.11 12.45 -36.75
C GLU A 205 6.61 12.28 -36.43
N ALA A 206 5.99 11.20 -36.91
CA ALA A 206 4.60 10.86 -36.58
C ALA A 206 4.42 10.32 -35.15
N LEU A 207 5.52 9.92 -34.48
CA LEU A 207 5.44 9.46 -33.09
C LEU A 207 5.16 10.65 -32.16
N PRO A 208 4.19 10.53 -31.24
CA PRO A 208 3.84 11.61 -30.35
C PRO A 208 4.94 11.85 -29.32
N LYS A 209 5.05 13.10 -28.89
CA LYS A 209 5.73 13.44 -27.64
C LYS A 209 4.84 13.06 -26.46
N ILE A 210 5.43 12.45 -25.44
CA ILE A 210 4.70 11.87 -24.30
C ILE A 210 5.02 12.67 -23.03
N LYS A 211 4.01 13.22 -22.36
CA LYS A 211 4.22 13.87 -21.05
C LYS A 211 4.56 12.85 -19.96
N GLN A 212 5.33 13.27 -18.96
CA GLN A 212 5.84 12.36 -17.91
C GLN A 212 4.74 11.49 -17.25
N PRO A 213 3.56 12.02 -16.86
CA PRO A 213 2.51 11.18 -16.28
C PRO A 213 2.09 10.02 -17.19
N ALA A 214 1.95 10.25 -18.50
CA ALA A 214 1.63 9.19 -19.45
C ALA A 214 2.81 8.25 -19.71
N GLN A 215 4.06 8.72 -19.66
CA GLN A 215 5.23 7.84 -19.73
C GLN A 215 5.20 6.78 -18.60
N VAL A 216 4.80 7.17 -17.38
CA VAL A 216 4.67 6.24 -16.24
C VAL A 216 3.60 5.19 -16.53
N LEU A 217 2.41 5.60 -16.97
CA LEU A 217 1.31 4.68 -17.25
C LEU A 217 1.62 3.74 -18.41
N LEU A 218 2.18 4.26 -19.51
CA LEU A 218 2.61 3.45 -20.65
C LEU A 218 3.74 2.50 -20.28
N SER A 219 4.67 2.88 -19.40
CA SER A 219 5.68 1.98 -18.87
C SER A 219 5.08 0.85 -18.04
N GLY A 220 4.11 1.15 -17.17
CA GLY A 220 3.37 0.12 -16.44
C GLY A 220 2.63 -0.84 -17.38
N LEU A 221 1.93 -0.28 -18.39
CA LEU A 221 1.16 -1.08 -19.34
C LEU A 221 2.06 -1.96 -20.20
N LEU A 222 3.23 -1.46 -20.59
CA LEU A 222 4.24 -2.22 -21.30
C LEU A 222 4.79 -3.39 -20.47
N ILE A 223 5.13 -3.15 -19.21
CA ILE A 223 5.60 -4.21 -18.29
C ILE A 223 4.52 -5.29 -18.15
N MET A 224 3.26 -4.88 -17.98
CA MET A 224 2.13 -5.79 -17.88
C MET A 224 1.95 -6.62 -19.16
N ALA A 225 2.02 -5.98 -20.33
CA ALA A 225 1.92 -6.66 -21.62
C ALA A 225 3.06 -7.68 -21.82
N ASP A 226 4.29 -7.30 -21.51
CA ASP A 226 5.44 -8.20 -21.57
C ASP A 226 5.25 -9.39 -20.64
N TRP A 227 4.85 -9.18 -19.38
CA TRP A 227 4.65 -10.27 -18.41
C TRP A 227 3.56 -11.25 -18.85
N ILE A 228 2.47 -10.76 -19.45
CA ILE A 228 1.39 -11.61 -19.99
C ILE A 228 1.90 -12.41 -21.19
N ALA A 229 2.51 -11.74 -22.18
CA ALA A 229 3.09 -12.38 -23.36
C ALA A 229 4.25 -13.32 -23.02
N SER A 230 4.86 -13.12 -21.85
CA SER A 230 5.96 -13.89 -21.32
C SER A 230 5.55 -15.18 -20.59
N ASN A 231 4.27 -15.32 -20.24
CA ASN A 231 3.81 -16.49 -19.48
C ASN A 231 3.66 -17.72 -20.39
N GLU A 232 4.45 -18.77 -20.15
CA GLU A 232 4.48 -19.99 -20.96
C GLU A 232 3.14 -20.75 -20.98
N HIS A 233 2.27 -20.56 -19.99
CA HIS A 233 0.93 -21.17 -19.97
C HIS A 233 -0.03 -20.51 -20.98
N TYR A 234 0.11 -19.20 -21.18
CA TYR A 234 -0.68 -18.44 -22.15
C TYR A 234 -0.03 -18.48 -23.53
N PHE A 235 1.31 -18.35 -23.56
CA PHE A 235 2.15 -18.21 -24.75
C PHE A 235 3.26 -19.28 -24.75
N PRO A 236 2.94 -20.54 -25.11
CA PRO A 236 3.90 -21.64 -25.06
C PRO A 236 5.08 -21.42 -26.03
N LEU A 237 6.25 -21.93 -25.65
CA LEU A 237 7.45 -21.96 -26.50
C LEU A 237 7.27 -22.98 -27.65
N ILE A 238 8.09 -22.85 -28.70
CA ILE A 238 8.12 -23.79 -29.83
C ILE A 238 9.38 -24.63 -29.82
N SER A 239 9.37 -25.76 -30.53
CA SER A 239 10.56 -26.59 -30.71
C SER A 239 11.68 -25.80 -31.42
N ILE A 240 12.94 -26.07 -31.07
CA ILE A 240 14.10 -25.49 -31.75
C ILE A 240 14.11 -25.78 -33.26
N ASP A 241 13.49 -26.87 -33.69
CA ASP A 241 13.38 -27.25 -35.11
C ASP A 241 12.31 -26.42 -35.84
N ASP A 242 11.33 -25.87 -35.13
CA ASP A 242 10.33 -24.98 -35.71
C ASP A 242 10.90 -23.56 -35.89
N ALA A 243 10.79 -23.02 -37.10
CA ALA A 243 11.24 -21.67 -37.40
C ALA A 243 10.19 -20.59 -37.06
N LYS A 244 8.91 -20.98 -36.98
CA LYS A 244 7.76 -20.11 -36.72
C LYS A 244 6.65 -20.86 -36.00
N VAL A 245 5.77 -20.12 -35.32
CA VAL A 245 4.55 -20.67 -34.72
C VAL A 245 3.58 -21.09 -35.84
N LYS A 246 2.99 -22.28 -35.75
CA LYS A 246 2.09 -22.82 -36.79
C LYS A 246 0.78 -22.03 -36.94
N ASP A 247 0.21 -21.55 -35.82
CA ASP A 247 -1.05 -20.78 -35.77
C ASP A 247 -0.86 -19.37 -35.20
N GLU A 248 -0.02 -18.55 -35.83
CA GLU A 248 0.28 -17.19 -35.36
C GLU A 248 -0.96 -16.30 -35.12
N SER A 249 -2.01 -16.44 -35.94
CA SER A 249 -3.21 -15.59 -35.85
C SER A 249 -4.13 -15.94 -34.68
N LYS A 250 -4.09 -17.17 -34.18
CA LYS A 250 -4.91 -17.64 -33.05
C LYS A 250 -4.18 -17.56 -31.70
N ARG A 251 -2.85 -17.43 -31.73
CA ARG A 251 -2.00 -17.38 -30.53
C ARG A 251 -2.42 -16.27 -29.56
N THR A 252 -2.49 -15.03 -30.03
CA THR A 252 -2.84 -13.89 -29.18
C THR A 252 -4.28 -13.99 -28.64
N PRO A 253 -5.33 -14.23 -29.46
CA PRO A 253 -6.68 -14.39 -28.93
C PRO A 253 -6.79 -15.49 -27.86
N HIS A 254 -6.18 -16.66 -28.08
CA HIS A 254 -6.20 -17.74 -27.10
C HIS A 254 -5.44 -17.38 -25.82
N GLY A 255 -4.25 -16.79 -25.94
CA GLY A 255 -3.45 -16.36 -24.79
C GLY A 255 -4.17 -15.29 -23.96
N PHE A 256 -4.81 -14.33 -24.63
CA PHE A 256 -5.59 -13.29 -23.97
C PHE A 256 -6.86 -13.83 -23.32
N GLN A 257 -7.58 -14.74 -23.96
CA GLN A 257 -8.77 -15.37 -23.37
C GLN A 257 -8.45 -16.19 -22.12
N LYS A 258 -7.30 -16.88 -22.09
CA LYS A 258 -6.82 -17.58 -20.89
C LYS A 258 -6.47 -16.63 -19.74
N TRP A 259 -6.02 -15.41 -20.05
CA TRP A 259 -5.63 -14.41 -19.08
C TRP A 259 -6.81 -13.57 -18.58
N LYS A 260 -7.65 -13.06 -19.49
CA LYS A 260 -8.79 -12.20 -19.17
C LYS A 260 -9.95 -13.04 -18.64
N LYS A 261 -10.02 -13.17 -17.31
CA LYS A 261 -11.09 -13.86 -16.59
C LYS A 261 -12.18 -12.94 -16.05
N THR A 262 -11.96 -11.63 -16.08
CA THR A 262 -12.86 -10.63 -15.49
C THR A 262 -13.26 -9.55 -16.48
N SER A 263 -14.42 -8.96 -16.21
CA SER A 263 -14.94 -7.80 -16.91
C SER A 263 -14.63 -6.51 -16.16
N LEU A 264 -14.69 -5.40 -16.88
CA LEU A 264 -14.56 -4.07 -16.29
C LEU A 264 -15.86 -3.71 -15.59
N TRP A 265 -15.77 -3.28 -14.33
CA TRP A 265 -16.90 -2.63 -13.68
C TRP A 265 -17.24 -1.32 -14.40
N GLU A 266 -18.48 -1.20 -14.88
CA GLU A 266 -19.02 0.02 -15.48
C GLU A 266 -19.91 0.74 -14.46
N PRO A 267 -19.42 1.82 -13.83
CA PRO A 267 -20.18 2.53 -12.80
C PRO A 267 -21.33 3.35 -13.39
N GLU A 268 -22.51 3.25 -12.77
CA GLU A 268 -23.68 4.05 -13.13
C GLU A 268 -23.86 5.28 -12.23
N ILE A 269 -24.48 6.32 -12.78
CA ILE A 269 -24.85 7.51 -12.00
C ILE A 269 -26.11 7.20 -11.19
N ILE A 270 -25.95 7.07 -9.88
CA ILE A 270 -27.07 6.98 -8.92
C ILE A 270 -27.82 8.32 -8.87
N ILE A 271 -29.13 8.26 -9.10
CA ILE A 271 -30.04 9.41 -8.98
C ILE A 271 -30.83 9.36 -7.65
N ASN A 272 -31.23 8.16 -7.22
CA ASN A 272 -31.96 7.94 -5.97
C ASN A 272 -31.03 7.43 -4.86
N PHE A 273 -30.39 8.33 -4.13
CA PHE A 273 -29.47 7.95 -3.06
C PHE A 273 -30.14 7.11 -1.97
N LYS A 274 -31.35 7.47 -1.52
CA LYS A 274 -32.05 6.68 -0.50
C LYS A 274 -32.32 5.25 -0.97
N GLY A 275 -32.74 5.10 -2.22
CA GLY A 275 -32.92 3.78 -2.86
C GLY A 275 -31.62 2.98 -2.86
N ALA A 276 -30.52 3.58 -3.32
CA ALA A 276 -29.22 2.92 -3.36
C ALA A 276 -28.75 2.49 -1.96
N TYR A 277 -28.86 3.33 -0.93
CA TYR A 277 -28.50 2.94 0.43
C TYR A 277 -29.32 1.75 0.95
N LYS A 278 -30.62 1.71 0.63
CA LYS A 278 -31.50 0.62 1.02
C LYS A 278 -31.18 -0.67 0.28
N GLU A 279 -30.85 -0.58 -1.01
CA GLU A 279 -30.47 -1.72 -1.85
C GLU A 279 -29.11 -2.29 -1.47
N ARG A 280 -28.09 -1.42 -1.31
CA ARG A 280 -26.71 -1.83 -1.03
C ARG A 280 -26.47 -2.25 0.42
N PHE A 281 -27.14 -1.59 1.38
CA PHE A 281 -26.82 -1.74 2.81
C PHE A 281 -28.04 -2.03 3.71
N GLY A 282 -29.26 -2.00 3.19
CA GLY A 282 -30.47 -2.34 3.95
C GLY A 282 -30.93 -1.28 4.96
N PHE A 283 -30.43 -0.04 4.89
CA PHE A 283 -30.84 1.04 5.81
C PHE A 283 -31.01 2.40 5.12
N ASP A 284 -31.73 3.32 5.76
CA ASP A 284 -31.90 4.69 5.26
C ASP A 284 -30.68 5.57 5.58
N PRO A 285 -30.18 6.38 4.63
CA PRO A 285 -28.98 7.17 4.83
C PRO A 285 -29.20 8.35 5.78
N ARG A 286 -28.14 8.67 6.52
CA ARG A 286 -28.06 9.87 7.36
C ARG A 286 -27.82 11.13 6.51
N GLU A 287 -28.08 12.30 7.10
CA GLU A 287 -27.93 13.59 6.39
C GLU A 287 -26.54 13.77 5.78
N VAL A 288 -25.46 13.45 6.50
CA VAL A 288 -24.09 13.62 5.97
C VAL A 288 -23.79 12.69 4.80
N GLN A 289 -24.40 11.50 4.77
CA GLN A 289 -24.27 10.53 3.68
C GLN A 289 -24.95 11.04 2.41
N ILE A 290 -26.18 11.54 2.55
CA ILE A 290 -26.93 12.18 1.45
C ILE A 290 -26.18 13.41 0.96
N ALA A 291 -25.74 14.28 1.86
CA ALA A 291 -25.05 15.51 1.50
C ALA A 291 -23.73 15.26 0.75
N LEU A 292 -22.95 14.23 1.11
CA LEU A 292 -21.75 13.88 0.35
C LEU A 292 -22.12 13.44 -1.08
N ALA A 293 -23.12 12.57 -1.23
CA ALA A 293 -23.56 12.10 -2.53
C ALA A 293 -24.10 13.25 -3.40
N ASP A 294 -24.94 14.12 -2.83
CA ASP A 294 -25.48 15.32 -3.50
C ASP A 294 -24.36 16.27 -3.94
N ILE A 295 -23.37 16.53 -3.07
CA ILE A 295 -22.23 17.38 -3.42
C ILE A 295 -21.49 16.78 -4.61
N ILE A 296 -21.14 15.50 -4.56
CA ILE A 296 -20.43 14.84 -5.66
C ILE A 296 -21.25 14.92 -6.95
N ALA A 297 -22.56 14.68 -6.89
CA ALA A 297 -23.45 14.77 -8.04
C ALA A 297 -23.50 16.18 -8.67
N ASN A 298 -23.33 17.24 -7.88
CA ASN A 298 -23.31 18.62 -8.36
C ASN A 298 -21.90 19.14 -8.74
N THR A 299 -20.83 18.48 -8.33
CA THR A 299 -19.45 18.86 -8.70
C THR A 299 -19.16 18.54 -10.17
N HIS A 300 -18.70 19.52 -10.95
CA HIS A 300 -18.44 19.32 -12.38
C HIS A 300 -17.10 18.60 -12.64
N ASN A 301 -16.04 19.04 -11.97
CA ASN A 301 -14.69 18.48 -12.09
C ASN A 301 -14.22 17.94 -10.73
N PRO A 302 -14.78 16.79 -10.29
CA PRO A 302 -14.48 16.26 -8.96
C PRO A 302 -13.02 15.81 -8.85
N GLY A 303 -12.38 16.23 -7.76
CA GLY A 303 -11.01 15.87 -7.42
C GLY A 303 -10.91 15.14 -6.09
N ILE A 304 -10.46 15.84 -5.05
CA ILE A 304 -10.35 15.36 -3.68
C ILE A 304 -11.55 15.81 -2.84
N PHE A 305 -12.09 14.90 -2.03
CA PHE A 305 -13.15 15.12 -1.05
C PHE A 305 -12.65 14.71 0.32
N ILE A 306 -12.90 15.54 1.33
CA ILE A 306 -12.52 15.30 2.73
C ILE A 306 -13.80 15.33 3.56
N LEU A 307 -14.16 14.17 4.12
CA LEU A 307 -15.28 14.01 5.04
C LEU A 307 -14.76 13.93 6.47
N GLU A 308 -15.02 14.98 7.24
CA GLU A 308 -14.79 15.03 8.68
C GLU A 308 -16.13 14.83 9.40
N ALA A 309 -16.30 13.65 10.00
CA ALA A 309 -17.55 13.29 10.66
C ALA A 309 -17.31 12.36 11.87
N PRO A 310 -18.20 12.42 12.88
CA PRO A 310 -18.05 11.63 14.09
C PRO A 310 -17.97 10.12 13.80
N MET A 311 -17.37 9.39 14.72
CA MET A 311 -17.35 7.92 14.67
C MET A 311 -18.79 7.38 14.69
N GLY A 312 -19.03 6.29 13.96
CA GLY A 312 -20.36 5.65 13.91
C GLY A 312 -21.38 6.31 13.00
N VAL A 313 -21.06 7.44 12.35
CA VAL A 313 -21.95 8.15 11.41
C VAL A 313 -22.04 7.46 10.03
N GLY A 314 -21.30 6.37 9.81
CA GLY A 314 -21.38 5.57 8.57
C GLY A 314 -20.54 6.18 7.44
N LYS A 315 -19.33 6.63 7.79
CA LYS A 315 -18.35 7.20 6.83
C LYS A 315 -17.97 6.20 5.75
N THR A 316 -17.88 4.91 6.11
CA THR A 316 -17.59 3.83 5.18
C THR A 316 -18.64 3.74 4.08
N GLU A 317 -19.91 3.65 4.44
CA GLU A 317 -21.01 3.56 3.47
C GLU A 317 -21.22 4.89 2.71
N ALA A 318 -20.86 6.03 3.32
CA ALA A 318 -20.73 7.31 2.60
C ALA A 318 -19.70 7.24 1.48
N ALA A 319 -18.55 6.63 1.76
CA ALA A 319 -17.41 6.58 0.86
C ALA A 319 -17.62 5.57 -0.29
N LEU A 320 -18.32 4.46 -0.06
CA LEU A 320 -18.65 3.49 -1.11
C LEU A 320 -19.62 4.08 -2.15
N ILE A 321 -20.69 4.75 -1.71
CA ILE A 321 -21.59 5.47 -2.63
C ILE A 321 -20.87 6.63 -3.34
N ALA A 322 -19.98 7.33 -2.62
CA ALA A 322 -19.11 8.33 -3.25
C ALA A 322 -18.21 7.71 -4.33
N ALA A 323 -17.71 6.49 -4.14
CA ALA A 323 -16.91 5.80 -5.13
C ALA A 323 -17.70 5.49 -6.41
N GLU A 324 -18.92 4.97 -6.31
CA GLU A 324 -19.79 4.74 -7.48
C GLU A 324 -19.97 6.04 -8.30
N GLN A 325 -20.34 7.13 -7.62
CA GLN A 325 -20.53 8.44 -8.25
C GLN A 325 -19.26 9.01 -8.90
N LEU A 326 -18.14 8.96 -8.17
CA LEU A 326 -16.86 9.50 -8.65
C LEU A 326 -16.29 8.65 -9.79
N ALA A 327 -16.51 7.33 -9.73
CA ALA A 327 -16.11 6.41 -10.78
C ALA A 327 -16.87 6.70 -12.07
N ALA A 328 -18.20 6.85 -12.01
CA ALA A 328 -19.04 7.24 -13.14
C ALA A 328 -18.61 8.59 -13.73
N LYS A 329 -18.36 9.60 -12.89
CA LYS A 329 -17.97 10.95 -13.35
C LYS A 329 -16.58 11.05 -13.95
N ARG A 330 -15.64 10.22 -13.52
CA ARG A 330 -14.22 10.30 -13.93
C ARG A 330 -13.77 9.12 -14.78
N GLY A 331 -14.69 8.25 -15.20
CA GLY A 331 -14.40 7.06 -16.01
C GLY A 331 -13.40 6.14 -15.31
N ARG A 332 -13.61 5.88 -14.02
CA ARG A 332 -12.80 4.93 -13.23
C ARG A 332 -13.57 3.62 -13.11
N ASN A 333 -12.85 2.51 -13.05
CA ASN A 333 -13.43 1.16 -13.11
C ASN A 333 -13.00 0.32 -11.91
N GLY A 334 -12.65 0.97 -10.80
CA GLY A 334 -12.14 0.28 -9.64
C GLY A 334 -12.06 1.18 -8.41
N LEU A 335 -11.70 0.56 -7.29
CA LEU A 335 -11.61 1.20 -5.99
C LEU A 335 -10.36 0.72 -5.27
N PHE A 336 -9.63 1.65 -4.64
CA PHE A 336 -8.71 1.32 -3.57
C PHE A 336 -9.28 1.82 -2.24
N PHE A 337 -9.44 0.94 -1.28
CA PHE A 337 -9.85 1.28 0.09
C PHE A 337 -8.66 1.07 1.04
N GLY A 338 -8.06 2.18 1.48
CA GLY A 338 -6.87 2.21 2.33
C GLY A 338 -7.20 2.45 3.80
N LEU A 339 -6.73 1.56 4.68
CA LEU A 339 -6.97 1.61 6.12
C LEU A 339 -5.69 1.69 6.96
N PRO A 340 -5.72 2.21 8.20
CA PRO A 340 -4.51 2.40 8.99
C PRO A 340 -3.80 1.08 9.38
N THR A 341 -4.54 -0.02 9.56
CA THR A 341 -3.95 -1.30 10.01
C THR A 341 -4.50 -2.53 9.27
N GLN A 342 -3.76 -3.64 9.36
CA GLN A 342 -4.19 -4.92 8.80
C GLN A 342 -5.49 -5.42 9.44
N ALA A 343 -5.65 -5.24 10.76
CA ALA A 343 -6.87 -5.64 11.47
C ALA A 343 -8.09 -4.87 10.96
N THR A 344 -7.92 -3.55 10.74
CA THR A 344 -8.98 -2.73 10.14
C THR A 344 -9.32 -3.20 8.72
N SER A 345 -8.31 -3.59 7.93
CA SER A 345 -8.49 -4.06 6.55
C SER A 345 -9.23 -5.39 6.48
N ASN A 346 -8.90 -6.33 7.37
CA ASN A 346 -9.63 -7.59 7.50
C ASN A 346 -11.09 -7.35 7.94
N GLY A 347 -11.32 -6.45 8.89
CA GLY A 347 -12.67 -6.20 9.42
C GLY A 347 -13.63 -5.52 8.45
N ILE A 348 -13.12 -4.75 7.47
CA ILE A 348 -13.95 -4.09 6.45
C ILE A 348 -14.17 -4.95 5.21
N PHE A 349 -13.29 -5.92 4.94
CA PHE A 349 -13.29 -6.70 3.69
C PHE A 349 -14.66 -7.33 3.38
N PRO A 350 -15.34 -8.03 4.32
CA PRO A 350 -16.66 -8.62 4.04
C PRO A 350 -17.73 -7.57 3.69
N ARG A 351 -17.59 -6.33 4.18
CA ARG A 351 -18.55 -5.25 3.84
C ARG A 351 -18.37 -4.77 2.41
N ILE A 352 -17.13 -4.75 1.93
CA ILE A 352 -16.81 -4.35 0.56
C ILE A 352 -17.19 -5.47 -0.40
N GLU A 353 -16.95 -6.72 -0.04
CA GLU A 353 -17.42 -7.91 -0.77
C GLU A 353 -18.95 -7.88 -0.97
N ASN A 354 -19.73 -7.76 0.11
CA ASN A 354 -21.19 -7.64 0.03
C ASN A 354 -21.66 -6.44 -0.82
N TRP A 355 -20.94 -5.32 -0.75
CA TRP A 355 -21.23 -4.16 -1.60
C TRP A 355 -20.96 -4.46 -3.08
N LEU A 356 -19.87 -5.17 -3.41
CA LEU A 356 -19.57 -5.59 -4.78
C LEU A 356 -20.63 -6.54 -5.34
N GLU A 357 -21.05 -7.53 -4.56
CA GLU A 357 -22.16 -8.42 -4.94
C GLU A 357 -23.43 -7.61 -5.25
N SER A 358 -23.71 -6.58 -4.44
CA SER A 358 -24.90 -5.76 -4.62
C SER A 358 -24.89 -4.83 -5.83
N ILE A 359 -23.72 -4.45 -6.38
CA ILE A 359 -23.63 -3.59 -7.58
C ILE A 359 -23.61 -4.40 -8.89
N GLN A 360 -23.37 -5.71 -8.81
CA GLN A 360 -23.19 -6.58 -9.97
C GLN A 360 -24.53 -7.09 -10.55
N GLY A 361 -25.58 -7.19 -9.73
CA GLY A 361 -26.91 -7.63 -10.16
C GLY A 361 -26.93 -9.07 -10.72
N ASP A 362 -27.86 -9.34 -11.64
CA ASP A 362 -28.04 -10.65 -12.34
C ASP A 362 -27.09 -10.84 -13.55
N LEU A 363 -26.01 -10.06 -13.66
CA LEU A 363 -25.08 -10.16 -14.80
C LEU A 363 -24.20 -11.43 -14.67
N GLU A 364 -24.06 -12.20 -15.75
CA GLU A 364 -23.20 -13.40 -15.85
C GLU A 364 -21.67 -13.10 -15.77
N GLU A 365 -21.26 -11.85 -15.54
CA GLU A 365 -19.86 -11.42 -15.66
C GLU A 365 -19.18 -11.28 -14.31
N ASN A 366 -18.00 -11.88 -14.11
CA ASN A 366 -17.28 -11.86 -12.83
C ASN A 366 -16.52 -10.54 -12.56
N ILE A 367 -16.59 -10.04 -11.31
CA ILE A 367 -15.78 -8.93 -10.79
C ILE A 367 -14.64 -9.49 -9.94
N SER A 368 -13.41 -8.96 -10.09
CA SER A 368 -12.30 -9.33 -9.21
C SER A 368 -12.12 -8.39 -8.02
N ILE A 369 -11.92 -8.97 -6.83
CA ILE A 369 -11.52 -8.25 -5.61
C ILE A 369 -10.21 -8.83 -5.06
N HIS A 370 -9.34 -7.95 -4.58
CA HIS A 370 -8.11 -8.31 -3.90
C HIS A 370 -7.98 -7.66 -2.51
N LEU A 371 -7.69 -8.49 -1.50
CA LEU A 371 -7.20 -8.01 -0.21
C LEU A 371 -5.67 -7.93 -0.23
N VAL A 372 -5.08 -6.77 0.10
CA VAL A 372 -3.64 -6.51 -0.04
C VAL A 372 -3.02 -5.97 1.25
N HIS A 373 -2.39 -6.90 1.99
CA HIS A 373 -1.48 -6.65 3.10
C HIS A 373 -0.63 -7.90 3.34
N GLY A 374 0.47 -7.78 4.11
CA GLY A 374 1.43 -8.88 4.35
C GLY A 374 0.87 -10.17 4.97
N LYS A 375 -0.42 -10.24 5.29
CA LYS A 375 -1.12 -11.42 5.81
C LYS A 375 -2.46 -11.69 5.09
N ALA A 376 -2.71 -11.08 3.93
CA ALA A 376 -4.00 -11.18 3.25
C ALA A 376 -4.35 -12.63 2.88
N GLN A 377 -3.35 -13.42 2.47
CA GLN A 377 -3.54 -14.84 2.14
C GLN A 377 -3.93 -15.70 3.36
N LEU A 378 -3.78 -15.18 4.59
CA LEU A 378 -4.19 -15.85 5.82
C LEU A 378 -5.62 -15.50 6.25
N ASN A 379 -6.27 -14.55 5.56
CA ASN A 379 -7.67 -14.20 5.79
C ASN A 379 -8.58 -15.31 5.21
N GLU A 380 -9.51 -15.81 6.03
CA GLU A 380 -10.38 -16.94 5.67
C GLU A 380 -11.37 -16.61 4.54
N ASP A 381 -11.90 -15.39 4.53
CA ASP A 381 -12.86 -14.94 3.50
C ASP A 381 -12.15 -14.78 2.15
N PHE A 382 -10.95 -14.16 2.14
CA PHE A 382 -10.13 -14.04 0.94
C PHE A 382 -9.63 -15.39 0.41
N ASP A 383 -9.24 -16.31 1.31
CA ASP A 383 -8.81 -17.66 0.91
C ASP A 383 -9.97 -18.49 0.32
N ARG A 384 -11.20 -18.29 0.81
CA ARG A 384 -12.40 -18.94 0.26
C ARG A 384 -12.63 -18.54 -1.19
N LEU A 385 -12.55 -17.24 -1.51
CA LEU A 385 -12.70 -16.74 -2.88
C LEU A 385 -11.63 -17.33 -3.82
N ARG A 386 -10.39 -17.45 -3.34
CA ARG A 386 -9.29 -18.04 -4.12
C ARG A 386 -9.44 -19.56 -4.32
N LEU A 387 -9.92 -20.29 -3.32
CA LEU A 387 -10.15 -21.73 -3.42
C LEU A 387 -11.35 -22.05 -4.33
N ALA A 388 -12.39 -21.22 -4.33
CA ALA A 388 -13.53 -21.35 -5.23
C ALA A 388 -13.10 -21.27 -6.71
N GLU A 389 -12.15 -20.39 -7.06
CA GLU A 389 -11.57 -20.30 -8.42
C GLU A 389 -10.82 -21.59 -8.83
N ASN A 390 -10.18 -22.28 -7.88
CA ASN A 390 -9.36 -23.47 -8.15
C ASN A 390 -10.14 -24.78 -8.24
N ILE A 391 -11.38 -24.82 -7.73
CA ILE A 391 -12.20 -26.04 -7.66
C ILE A 391 -13.23 -26.08 -8.81
N ASN A 392 -13.72 -24.93 -9.27
CA ASN A 392 -14.80 -24.86 -10.27
C ASN A 392 -14.26 -24.62 -11.69
N ILE A 393 -13.96 -25.72 -12.41
CA ILE A 393 -13.84 -25.69 -13.88
C ILE A 393 -15.20 -26.01 -14.55
N ASP A 394 -16.20 -26.59 -13.87
CA ASP A 394 -17.40 -27.14 -14.55
C ASP A 394 -18.78 -27.02 -13.84
N GLU A 395 -19.01 -26.27 -12.76
CA GLU A 395 -20.37 -26.12 -12.17
C GLU A 395 -20.80 -24.68 -11.85
N ALA A 396 -22.04 -24.36 -12.23
CA ALA A 396 -22.66 -23.03 -12.31
C ALA A 396 -23.25 -22.49 -10.98
N ASP A 397 -22.71 -22.92 -9.83
CA ASP A 397 -23.13 -22.42 -8.51
C ASP A 397 -21.89 -21.85 -7.77
N SER A 398 -21.50 -20.63 -8.10
CA SER A 398 -20.52 -19.87 -7.31
C SER A 398 -20.73 -18.37 -7.46
N GLY A 399 -20.55 -17.64 -6.36
CA GLY A 399 -20.75 -16.18 -6.28
C GLY A 399 -20.00 -15.39 -7.36
N SER A 400 -20.52 -14.20 -7.64
CA SER A 400 -20.15 -13.37 -8.78
C SER A 400 -18.80 -12.62 -8.61
N VAL A 401 -18.20 -12.70 -7.42
CA VAL A 401 -16.93 -12.07 -7.06
C VAL A 401 -15.83 -13.12 -6.99
N ILE A 402 -14.71 -12.90 -7.70
CA ILE A 402 -13.58 -13.84 -7.77
C ILE A 402 -12.24 -13.18 -7.42
N VAL A 403 -11.20 -13.98 -7.20
CA VAL A 403 -9.80 -13.51 -7.22
C VAL A 403 -9.23 -13.85 -8.60
N ASN A 404 -8.31 -13.05 -9.14
CA ASN A 404 -7.56 -13.43 -10.34
C ASN A 404 -6.12 -13.76 -9.94
N GLU A 405 -5.71 -15.02 -10.09
CA GLU A 405 -4.40 -15.48 -9.64
C GLU A 405 -3.20 -14.72 -10.25
N TRP A 406 -3.35 -14.11 -11.42
CA TRP A 406 -2.30 -13.28 -12.00
C TRP A 406 -2.01 -12.02 -11.15
N PHE A 407 -3.02 -11.48 -10.47
CA PHE A 407 -2.88 -10.35 -9.54
C PHE A 407 -2.43 -10.76 -8.14
N SER A 408 -2.39 -12.06 -7.81
CA SER A 408 -1.94 -12.57 -6.49
C SER A 408 -0.44 -12.35 -6.21
N GLY A 409 0.32 -11.87 -7.19
CA GLY A 409 1.73 -11.52 -7.04
C GLY A 409 1.92 -10.20 -6.30
N ARG A 410 2.98 -10.12 -5.48
CA ARG A 410 3.37 -8.91 -4.70
C ARG A 410 3.41 -7.62 -5.54
N LYS A 411 3.76 -7.74 -6.82
CA LYS A 411 3.91 -6.60 -7.75
C LYS A 411 2.66 -6.33 -8.60
N THR A 412 1.69 -7.24 -8.61
CA THR A 412 0.51 -7.19 -9.49
C THR A 412 -0.79 -6.92 -8.73
N ALA A 413 -0.80 -7.08 -7.40
CA ALA A 413 -2.01 -6.90 -6.59
C ALA A 413 -2.67 -5.52 -6.70
N SER A 414 -1.88 -4.45 -6.90
CA SER A 414 -2.43 -3.09 -7.09
C SER A 414 -3.14 -2.89 -8.44
N LEU A 415 -2.95 -3.80 -9.40
CA LEU A 415 -3.55 -3.75 -10.73
C LEU A 415 -4.98 -4.29 -10.74
N ASP A 416 -5.36 -5.12 -9.77
CA ASP A 416 -6.72 -5.63 -9.66
C ASP A 416 -7.71 -4.48 -9.42
N ASP A 417 -8.94 -4.56 -9.93
CA ASP A 417 -9.89 -3.45 -10.01
C ASP A 417 -10.32 -2.96 -8.64
N PHE A 418 -10.64 -3.87 -7.72
CA PHE A 418 -11.01 -3.57 -6.35
C PHE A 418 -9.95 -4.06 -5.38
N VAL A 419 -9.33 -3.12 -4.66
CA VAL A 419 -8.22 -3.40 -3.74
C VAL A 419 -8.55 -2.86 -2.35
N VAL A 420 -8.62 -3.75 -1.37
CA VAL A 420 -8.77 -3.40 0.04
C VAL A 420 -7.45 -3.66 0.73
N GLY A 421 -6.91 -2.71 1.48
CA GLY A 421 -5.61 -2.94 2.12
C GLY A 421 -5.19 -1.85 3.07
N THR A 422 -3.97 -1.98 3.59
CA THR A 422 -3.40 -0.90 4.40
C THR A 422 -3.08 0.31 3.53
N VAL A 423 -3.15 1.51 4.12
CA VAL A 423 -2.78 2.75 3.44
C VAL A 423 -1.35 2.73 2.90
N ASP A 424 -0.48 1.89 3.46
CA ASP A 424 0.90 1.73 2.98
C ASP A 424 0.96 1.36 1.49
N GLN A 425 -0.03 0.61 0.99
CA GLN A 425 -0.10 0.30 -0.44
C GLN A 425 -0.21 1.55 -1.28
N PHE A 426 -0.95 2.55 -0.79
CA PHE A 426 -1.07 3.84 -1.43
C PHE A 426 0.18 4.70 -1.19
N LEU A 427 0.76 4.69 0.01
CA LEU A 427 2.00 5.44 0.29
C LEU A 427 3.17 4.98 -0.58
N MET A 428 3.23 3.69 -0.91
CA MET A 428 4.21 3.08 -1.81
C MET A 428 4.15 3.63 -3.24
N VAL A 429 3.06 4.28 -3.66
CA VAL A 429 3.00 5.05 -4.92
C VAL A 429 4.07 6.15 -4.92
N ALA A 430 4.42 6.69 -3.76
CA ALA A 430 5.43 7.72 -3.62
C ALA A 430 6.83 7.18 -3.29
N LEU A 431 7.05 5.87 -3.22
CA LEU A 431 8.33 5.26 -2.84
C LEU A 431 9.18 4.88 -4.06
N LYS A 432 10.48 5.18 -4.04
CA LYS A 432 11.45 4.79 -5.08
C LYS A 432 11.75 3.29 -5.02
N GLN A 433 10.96 2.52 -5.76
CA GLN A 433 11.08 1.06 -5.84
C GLN A 433 10.99 0.54 -7.28
N LYS A 434 11.52 -0.66 -7.52
CA LYS A 434 11.41 -1.33 -8.82
C LYS A 434 9.95 -1.66 -9.14
N HIS A 435 9.58 -1.52 -10.41
CA HIS A 435 8.23 -1.69 -10.97
C HIS A 435 7.17 -0.71 -10.44
N LEU A 436 7.59 0.44 -9.90
CA LEU A 436 6.67 1.47 -9.41
C LEU A 436 5.62 1.88 -10.45
N ALA A 437 5.96 1.87 -11.74
CA ALA A 437 5.06 2.18 -12.84
C ALA A 437 3.79 1.29 -12.87
N LEU A 438 3.89 0.01 -12.50
CA LEU A 438 2.73 -0.88 -12.37
C LEU A 438 1.76 -0.41 -11.29
N ARG A 439 2.31 0.05 -10.15
CA ARG A 439 1.51 0.56 -9.04
C ARG A 439 0.77 1.83 -9.48
N HIS A 440 1.47 2.76 -10.14
CA HIS A 440 0.83 3.96 -10.71
C HIS A 440 -0.25 3.61 -11.74
N LEU A 441 0.00 2.63 -12.62
CA LEU A 441 -1.01 2.15 -13.57
C LEU A 441 -2.26 1.63 -12.85
N GLY A 442 -2.09 0.75 -11.87
CA GLY A 442 -3.21 0.18 -11.11
C GLY A 442 -4.04 1.24 -10.37
N PHE A 443 -3.38 2.16 -9.66
CA PHE A 443 -4.06 3.25 -8.95
C PHE A 443 -4.74 4.26 -9.89
N SER A 444 -4.20 4.48 -11.09
CA SER A 444 -4.81 5.41 -12.06
C SER A 444 -6.18 4.97 -12.58
N LYS A 445 -6.53 3.68 -12.43
CA LYS A 445 -7.84 3.12 -12.81
C LYS A 445 -8.93 3.32 -11.75
N LYS A 446 -8.57 3.78 -10.54
CA LYS A 446 -9.41 3.65 -9.34
C LYS A 446 -9.93 4.98 -8.83
N VAL A 447 -10.97 4.91 -8.00
CA VAL A 447 -11.22 5.90 -6.94
C VAL A 447 -10.38 5.50 -5.72
N VAL A 448 -9.71 6.46 -5.08
CA VAL A 448 -8.88 6.19 -3.90
C VAL A 448 -9.59 6.68 -2.65
N ILE A 449 -9.95 5.76 -1.75
CA ILE A 449 -10.48 6.07 -0.42
C ILE A 449 -9.40 5.83 0.63
N ILE A 450 -9.20 6.79 1.52
CA ILE A 450 -8.26 6.68 2.64
C ILE A 450 -9.00 6.98 3.93
N ASP A 451 -9.06 5.98 4.81
CA ASP A 451 -9.75 6.07 6.09
C ASP A 451 -8.80 6.41 7.25
N GLU A 452 -9.35 7.11 8.25
CA GLU A 452 -8.70 7.49 9.51
C GLU A 452 -7.35 8.24 9.32
N VAL A 453 -7.32 9.22 8.41
CA VAL A 453 -6.08 9.96 8.04
C VAL A 453 -5.42 10.74 9.20
N HIS A 454 -6.15 11.00 10.28
CA HIS A 454 -5.58 11.63 11.48
C HIS A 454 -4.50 10.79 12.17
N ALA A 455 -4.50 9.47 11.98
CA ALA A 455 -3.54 8.57 12.62
C ALA A 455 -2.11 8.68 12.03
N TYR A 456 -1.89 9.50 10.99
CA TYR A 456 -0.61 9.53 10.27
C TYR A 456 0.37 10.57 10.82
N ASP A 457 1.61 10.12 11.04
CA ASP A 457 2.67 10.97 11.55
C ASP A 457 3.26 11.90 10.47
N ALA A 458 4.22 12.75 10.84
CA ALA A 458 4.83 13.68 9.89
C ALA A 458 5.64 13.00 8.78
N TYR A 459 6.11 11.77 9.00
CA TYR A 459 6.87 11.01 8.03
C TYR A 459 5.94 10.39 6.97
N MET A 460 4.95 9.61 7.40
CA MET A 460 3.94 9.00 6.52
C MET A 460 3.22 10.07 5.69
N ASN A 461 2.93 11.23 6.29
CA ASN A 461 2.31 12.34 5.58
C ASN A 461 3.14 12.83 4.38
N GLN A 462 4.47 12.74 4.42
CA GLN A 462 5.29 13.12 3.25
C GLN A 462 5.04 12.22 2.04
N TYR A 463 4.80 10.94 2.25
CA TYR A 463 4.43 9.99 1.19
C TYR A 463 2.99 10.19 0.76
N LEU A 464 2.08 10.41 1.72
CA LEU A 464 0.67 10.65 1.44
C LEU A 464 0.47 11.87 0.54
N LEU A 465 1.09 13.00 0.88
CA LEU A 465 0.97 14.24 0.10
C LEU A 465 1.52 14.07 -1.33
N GLU A 466 2.59 13.31 -1.48
CA GLU A 466 3.19 13.04 -2.80
C GLU A 466 2.32 12.08 -3.62
N ALA A 467 1.81 11.01 -3.00
CA ALA A 467 0.87 10.09 -3.65
C ALA A 467 -0.41 10.82 -4.11
N ILE A 468 -0.98 11.69 -3.25
CA ILE A 468 -2.13 12.54 -3.59
C ILE A 468 -1.80 13.50 -4.74
N ARG A 469 -0.59 14.06 -4.77
CA ARG A 469 -0.16 14.92 -5.88
C ARG A 469 -0.08 14.13 -7.19
N TRP A 470 0.45 12.91 -7.18
CA TRP A 470 0.44 12.04 -8.36
C TRP A 470 -0.98 11.63 -8.78
N MET A 471 -1.90 11.37 -7.84
CA MET A 471 -3.32 11.15 -8.15
C MET A 471 -3.97 12.37 -8.81
N GLY A 472 -3.62 13.58 -8.35
CA GLY A 472 -4.01 14.83 -9.00
C GLY A 472 -3.51 14.92 -10.44
N ALA A 473 -2.26 14.53 -10.72
CA ALA A 473 -1.70 14.51 -12.07
C ALA A 473 -2.41 13.52 -13.01
N TYR A 474 -2.99 12.45 -12.47
CA TYR A 474 -3.81 11.50 -13.23
C TYR A 474 -5.31 11.87 -13.26
N GLY A 475 -5.71 12.93 -12.56
CA GLY A 475 -7.12 13.30 -12.38
C GLY A 475 -7.95 12.20 -11.68
N VAL A 476 -7.30 11.39 -10.85
CA VAL A 476 -7.90 10.32 -10.05
C VAL A 476 -8.62 10.95 -8.86
N PRO A 477 -9.90 10.65 -8.64
CA PRO A 477 -10.63 11.17 -7.49
C PRO A 477 -10.17 10.51 -6.19
N VAL A 478 -10.06 11.31 -5.13
CA VAL A 478 -9.59 10.87 -3.81
C VAL A 478 -10.62 11.23 -2.74
N VAL A 479 -10.99 10.28 -1.88
CA VAL A 479 -11.87 10.51 -0.72
C VAL A 479 -11.07 10.27 0.56
N ILE A 480 -10.99 11.28 1.39
CA ILE A 480 -10.33 11.24 2.70
C ILE A 480 -11.41 11.20 3.78
N LEU A 481 -11.38 10.18 4.61
CA LEU A 481 -12.27 10.06 5.76
C LEU A 481 -11.46 10.32 7.03
N SER A 482 -12.02 11.13 7.92
CA SER A 482 -11.42 11.32 9.24
C SER A 482 -12.46 11.59 10.31
N ALA A 483 -12.21 11.10 11.52
CA ALA A 483 -12.94 11.55 12.69
C ALA A 483 -12.61 13.02 12.98
N THR A 484 -11.34 13.41 12.91
CA THR A 484 -10.90 14.80 13.18
C THR A 484 -9.78 15.17 12.21
N LEU A 485 -9.64 16.42 11.80
CA LEU A 485 -8.48 16.82 10.99
C LEU A 485 -8.07 18.27 11.30
N PRO A 486 -6.80 18.52 11.68
CA PRO A 486 -6.30 19.88 11.80
C PRO A 486 -6.46 20.65 10.48
N ALA A 487 -6.83 21.93 10.55
CA ALA A 487 -7.10 22.74 9.36
C ALA A 487 -5.87 22.83 8.42
N GLU A 488 -4.66 22.83 8.99
CA GLU A 488 -3.42 22.81 8.21
C GLU A 488 -3.28 21.53 7.38
N ARG A 489 -3.59 20.36 7.95
CA ARG A 489 -3.54 19.08 7.22
C ARG A 489 -4.52 19.10 6.05
N ARG A 490 -5.73 19.63 6.27
CA ARG A 490 -6.73 19.83 5.21
C ARG A 490 -6.17 20.70 4.07
N VAL A 491 -5.53 21.82 4.40
CA VAL A 491 -4.88 22.71 3.42
C VAL A 491 -3.79 21.97 2.65
N GLU A 492 -2.93 21.20 3.33
CA GLU A 492 -1.86 20.43 2.70
C GLU A 492 -2.40 19.41 1.69
N LEU A 493 -3.43 18.64 2.06
CA LEU A 493 -4.04 17.61 1.20
C LEU A 493 -4.61 18.22 -0.09
N LEU A 494 -5.49 19.23 0.03
CA LEU A 494 -6.09 19.93 -1.11
C LEU A 494 -5.04 20.58 -2.00
N LYS A 495 -4.10 21.30 -1.38
CA LYS A 495 -3.05 21.99 -2.12
C LYS A 495 -2.18 21.03 -2.93
N ASN A 496 -1.80 19.88 -2.37
CA ASN A 496 -0.96 18.92 -3.09
C ASN A 496 -1.72 18.25 -4.24
N TYR A 497 -3.00 17.91 -4.05
CA TYR A 497 -3.86 17.42 -5.13
C TYR A 497 -3.96 18.43 -6.27
N MET A 498 -4.28 19.70 -5.96
CA MET A 498 -4.42 20.75 -6.96
C MET A 498 -3.11 21.11 -7.66
N LEU A 499 -1.97 21.00 -6.96
CA LEU A 499 -0.65 21.12 -7.59
C LEU A 499 -0.41 19.97 -8.58
N GLY A 500 -0.93 18.77 -8.30
CA GLY A 500 -0.96 17.64 -9.23
C GLY A 500 -1.82 17.91 -10.47
N LEU A 501 -2.97 18.59 -10.31
CA LEU A 501 -3.79 19.06 -11.44
C LEU A 501 -3.13 20.18 -12.27
N GLY A 502 -1.96 20.68 -11.85
CA GLY A 502 -1.26 21.77 -12.53
C GLY A 502 -1.60 23.18 -12.05
N LYS A 503 -2.29 23.33 -10.90
CA LYS A 503 -2.54 24.65 -10.31
C LYS A 503 -1.26 25.26 -9.77
N GLU A 504 -0.90 26.43 -10.27
CA GLU A 504 0.17 27.24 -9.69
C GLU A 504 -0.41 28.14 -8.59
N PHE A 505 0.22 28.15 -7.41
CA PHE A 505 -0.22 28.96 -6.28
C PHE A 505 0.79 30.05 -5.96
N ASN A 506 0.36 31.32 -6.07
CA ASN A 506 1.12 32.46 -5.58
C ASN A 506 1.02 32.60 -4.04
N LYS A 507 1.83 33.50 -3.46
CA LYS A 507 1.90 33.67 -1.98
C LYS A 507 0.57 34.14 -1.38
N LYS A 508 -0.20 34.97 -2.09
CA LYS A 508 -1.50 35.50 -1.65
C LYS A 508 -2.56 34.41 -1.64
N GLU A 509 -2.65 33.62 -2.72
CA GLU A 509 -3.59 32.50 -2.84
C GLU A 509 -3.33 31.43 -1.78
N ARG A 510 -2.07 31.13 -1.45
CA ARG A 510 -1.73 30.20 -0.36
C ARG A 510 -2.26 30.68 0.98
N ARG A 511 -2.17 31.97 1.26
CA ARG A 511 -2.69 32.57 2.49
C ARG A 511 -4.21 32.55 2.50
N GLN A 512 -4.84 32.95 1.39
CA GLN A 512 -6.29 32.93 1.25
C GLN A 512 -6.86 31.51 1.41
N LEU A 513 -6.25 30.50 0.78
CA LEU A 513 -6.65 29.11 0.95
C LEU A 513 -6.58 28.67 2.42
N ALA A 514 -5.49 29.01 3.11
CA ALA A 514 -5.34 28.69 4.53
C ALA A 514 -6.38 29.39 5.40
N GLU A 515 -6.71 30.65 5.10
CA GLU A 515 -7.75 31.41 5.79
C GLU A 515 -9.16 30.85 5.54
N THR A 516 -9.50 30.53 4.30
CA THR A 516 -10.80 29.96 3.93
C THR A 516 -11.03 28.60 4.59
N LEU A 517 -9.99 27.76 4.66
CA LEU A 517 -10.08 26.43 5.25
C LEU A 517 -9.95 26.41 6.77
N LYS A 518 -9.66 27.56 7.40
CA LYS A 518 -9.60 27.69 8.86
C LYS A 518 -11.01 27.75 9.44
N THR A 519 -11.51 26.61 9.90
CA THR A 519 -12.84 26.49 10.48
C THR A 519 -12.89 25.36 11.50
N GLU A 520 -13.66 25.57 12.56
CA GLU A 520 -13.94 24.58 13.61
C GLU A 520 -15.28 23.86 13.36
N ALA A 521 -15.97 24.17 12.26
CA ALA A 521 -17.24 23.53 11.92
C ALA A 521 -17.11 22.01 11.81
N TYR A 522 -18.08 21.29 12.38
CA TYR A 522 -18.09 19.84 12.45
C TYR A 522 -19.52 19.32 12.59
N PRO A 523 -19.96 18.30 11.83
CA PRO A 523 -19.28 17.67 10.68
C PRO A 523 -18.94 18.67 9.56
N LEU A 524 -18.02 18.29 8.67
CA LEU A 524 -17.53 19.13 7.58
C LEU A 524 -17.22 18.29 6.35
N ILE A 525 -17.67 18.76 5.19
CA ILE A 525 -17.21 18.25 3.89
C ILE A 525 -16.42 19.37 3.20
N THR A 526 -15.16 19.09 2.87
CA THR A 526 -14.32 20.00 2.09
C THR A 526 -13.90 19.31 0.80
N TYR A 527 -13.99 19.99 -0.34
CA TYR A 527 -13.68 19.39 -1.64
C TYR A 527 -13.18 20.43 -2.65
N ASN A 528 -12.69 19.98 -3.79
CA ASN A 528 -12.43 20.86 -4.94
C ASN A 528 -13.32 20.52 -6.14
N ASP A 529 -13.73 21.56 -6.86
CA ASP A 529 -14.27 21.49 -8.21
C ASP A 529 -13.23 22.13 -9.15
N GLY A 530 -12.45 21.29 -9.84
CA GLY A 530 -11.31 21.74 -10.61
C GLY A 530 -10.31 22.53 -9.73
N PHE A 531 -10.19 23.83 -9.96
CA PHE A 531 -9.29 24.72 -9.21
C PHE A 531 -9.98 25.51 -8.10
N GLU A 532 -11.27 25.32 -7.87
CA GLU A 532 -12.02 25.96 -6.80
C GLU A 532 -12.10 25.06 -5.57
N VAL A 533 -12.12 25.67 -4.38
CA VAL A 533 -12.21 24.96 -3.10
C VAL A 533 -13.51 25.31 -2.42
N CYS A 534 -14.26 24.29 -2.04
CA CYS A 534 -15.62 24.42 -1.52
C CYS A 534 -15.75 23.73 -0.15
N GLN A 535 -16.69 24.21 0.66
CA GLN A 535 -17.00 23.63 1.97
C GLN A 535 -18.51 23.57 2.21
N ARG A 536 -19.00 22.42 2.70
CA ARG A 536 -20.35 22.29 3.26
C ARG A 536 -20.26 22.19 4.77
N LYS A 537 -20.93 23.12 5.45
CA LYS A 537 -21.04 23.25 6.91
C LYS A 537 -22.51 23.21 7.33
N GLY A 538 -22.79 23.10 8.63
CA GLY A 538 -24.14 23.27 9.18
C GLY A 538 -25.05 22.06 8.95
N PHE A 539 -24.54 20.87 9.23
CA PHE A 539 -25.33 19.64 9.32
C PHE A 539 -26.19 19.65 10.60
N GLN A 540 -27.30 18.92 10.61
CA GLN A 540 -28.12 18.78 11.82
C GLN A 540 -27.29 18.18 12.96
N GLN A 541 -27.37 18.81 14.13
CA GLN A 541 -26.71 18.32 15.32
C GLN A 541 -27.33 16.99 15.77
N THR A 542 -26.48 15.97 15.86
CA THR A 542 -26.78 14.76 16.62
C THR A 542 -26.83 15.08 18.12
N LYS A 543 -27.59 14.31 18.91
CA LYS A 543 -27.65 14.48 20.37
C LYS A 543 -26.25 14.58 20.98
N ASN A 544 -26.02 15.66 21.72
CA ASN A 544 -24.76 15.85 22.44
C ASN A 544 -24.65 14.86 23.59
N LYS A 545 -23.46 14.30 23.72
CA LYS A 545 -23.07 13.48 24.85
C LYS A 545 -22.04 14.23 25.68
N ASN A 546 -22.45 14.63 26.87
CA ASN A 546 -21.59 15.32 27.82
C ASN A 546 -20.83 14.30 28.66
N ILE A 547 -19.52 14.29 28.54
CA ILE A 547 -18.60 13.39 29.25
C ILE A 547 -17.90 14.20 30.34
N THR A 548 -18.02 13.76 31.58
CA THR A 548 -17.26 14.33 32.71
C THR A 548 -15.85 13.78 32.68
N VAL A 549 -14.87 14.67 32.68
CA VAL A 549 -13.44 14.34 32.67
C VAL A 549 -12.87 14.58 34.07
N GLN A 550 -12.18 13.59 34.63
CA GLN A 550 -11.55 13.68 35.94
C GLN A 550 -10.06 13.31 35.84
N ARG A 551 -9.19 14.16 36.36
CA ARG A 551 -7.75 13.85 36.47
C ARG A 551 -7.58 12.88 37.64
N LEU A 552 -6.84 11.80 37.42
CA LEU A 552 -6.64 10.72 38.37
C LEU A 552 -5.15 10.55 38.64
N ASN A 553 -4.79 10.48 39.92
CA ASN A 553 -3.43 10.15 40.34
C ASN A 553 -3.25 8.63 40.32
N GLU A 554 -2.05 8.19 39.97
CA GLU A 554 -1.70 6.76 39.86
C GLU A 554 -1.99 6.00 41.16
N GLU A 555 -1.65 6.60 42.31
CA GLU A 555 -1.84 6.01 43.64
C GLU A 555 -3.31 5.70 43.96
N SER A 556 -4.25 6.45 43.38
CA SER A 556 -5.69 6.31 43.61
C SER A 556 -6.38 5.42 42.57
N LEU A 557 -5.63 4.83 41.62
CA LEU A 557 -6.18 4.08 40.50
C LEU A 557 -6.97 2.84 40.97
N LEU A 558 -6.35 2.00 41.81
CA LEU A 558 -6.98 0.76 42.30
C LEU A 558 -8.26 1.05 43.09
N GLU A 559 -8.21 2.02 44.01
CA GLU A 559 -9.36 2.43 44.81
C GLU A 559 -10.49 3.01 43.95
N THR A 560 -10.13 3.78 42.91
CA THR A 560 -11.12 4.33 41.96
C THR A 560 -11.81 3.23 41.19
N VAL A 561 -11.07 2.22 40.69
CA VAL A 561 -11.66 1.10 39.97
C VAL A 561 -12.57 0.27 40.88
N GLU A 562 -12.12 -0.02 42.11
CA GLU A 562 -12.92 -0.73 43.11
C GLU A 562 -14.23 0.02 43.40
N ARG A 563 -14.15 1.35 43.56
CA ARG A 563 -15.32 2.22 43.72
C ARG A 563 -16.23 2.14 42.51
N GLU A 564 -15.75 2.33 41.28
CA GLU A 564 -16.61 2.35 40.10
C GLU A 564 -17.27 0.99 39.82
N LEU A 565 -16.66 -0.13 40.25
CA LEU A 565 -17.23 -1.47 40.11
C LEU A 565 -18.26 -1.83 41.20
N SER A 566 -18.40 -1.04 42.27
CA SER A 566 -19.25 -1.37 43.44
C SER A 566 -20.68 -1.74 43.06
N ASP A 567 -21.26 -1.07 42.06
CA ASP A 567 -22.68 -1.25 41.65
C ASP A 567 -22.83 -2.03 40.34
N GLY A 568 -21.75 -2.66 39.88
CA GLY A 568 -21.71 -3.26 38.55
C GLY A 568 -21.18 -2.29 37.49
N GLY A 569 -20.90 -2.82 36.31
CA GLY A 569 -20.37 -2.08 35.16
C GLY A 569 -19.08 -2.67 34.61
N VAL A 570 -18.76 -2.27 33.38
CA VAL A 570 -17.52 -2.62 32.71
C VAL A 570 -16.60 -1.41 32.67
N VAL A 571 -15.43 -1.54 33.28
CA VAL A 571 -14.39 -0.49 33.33
C VAL A 571 -13.34 -0.80 32.26
N GLY A 572 -13.09 0.17 31.38
CA GLY A 572 -11.98 0.13 30.43
C GLY A 572 -10.76 0.89 30.97
N LEU A 573 -9.57 0.33 30.80
CA LEU A 573 -8.27 0.96 31.06
C LEU A 573 -7.45 0.96 29.77
N ILE A 574 -7.21 2.15 29.19
CA ILE A 574 -6.40 2.29 27.96
C ILE A 574 -5.09 2.99 28.29
N VAL A 575 -4.00 2.23 28.24
CA VAL A 575 -2.64 2.71 28.55
C VAL A 575 -1.74 2.76 27.32
N ASN A 576 -0.67 3.55 27.39
CA ASN A 576 0.13 3.89 26.21
C ASN A 576 1.18 2.83 25.83
N THR A 577 1.55 1.92 26.74
CA THR A 577 2.60 0.91 26.49
C THR A 577 2.17 -0.50 26.90
N VAL A 578 2.71 -1.51 26.21
CA VAL A 578 2.46 -2.93 26.51
C VAL A 578 2.91 -3.30 27.91
N LYS A 579 4.11 -2.85 28.31
CA LYS A 579 4.68 -3.10 29.64
C LYS A 579 3.74 -2.64 30.75
N ARG A 580 3.24 -1.41 30.65
CA ARG A 580 2.30 -0.83 31.62
C ARG A 580 0.97 -1.59 31.65
N ALA A 581 0.45 -2.02 30.50
CA ALA A 581 -0.77 -2.81 30.43
C ALA A 581 -0.60 -4.16 31.16
N GLN A 582 0.56 -4.82 31.00
CA GLN A 582 0.89 -6.07 31.68
C GLN A 582 1.04 -5.87 33.19
N GLU A 583 1.74 -4.83 33.63
CA GLU A 583 1.93 -4.51 35.06
C GLU A 583 0.60 -4.24 35.78
N LEU A 584 -0.27 -3.43 35.17
CA LEU A 584 -1.60 -3.17 35.70
C LEU A 584 -2.47 -4.41 35.69
N ALA A 585 -2.42 -5.23 34.62
CA ALA A 585 -3.17 -6.48 34.58
C ALA A 585 -2.77 -7.43 35.71
N LYS A 586 -1.46 -7.59 35.99
CA LYS A 586 -0.99 -8.41 37.11
C LYS A 586 -1.53 -7.89 38.45
N SER A 587 -1.37 -6.58 38.72
CA SER A 587 -1.86 -5.95 39.94
C SER A 587 -3.39 -6.08 40.12
N PHE A 588 -4.15 -5.94 39.04
CA PHE A 588 -5.61 -6.03 39.08
C PHE A 588 -6.08 -7.48 39.21
N VAL A 589 -5.39 -8.45 38.60
CA VAL A 589 -5.68 -9.88 38.79
C VAL A 589 -5.46 -10.28 40.24
N GLU A 590 -4.37 -9.82 40.88
CA GLU A 590 -4.09 -10.07 42.30
C GLU A 590 -5.22 -9.54 43.21
N LYS A 591 -5.81 -8.39 42.87
CA LYS A 591 -6.83 -7.73 43.68
C LYS A 591 -8.27 -8.20 43.39
N PHE A 592 -8.64 -8.37 42.13
CA PHE A 592 -10.03 -8.62 41.70
C PHE A 592 -10.29 -10.04 41.23
N GLY A 593 -9.24 -10.85 41.07
CA GLY A 593 -9.31 -12.21 40.53
C GLY A 593 -9.15 -12.23 39.01
N GLU A 594 -8.76 -13.39 38.51
CA GLU A 594 -8.44 -13.62 37.10
C GLU A 594 -9.65 -13.44 36.17
N ASP A 595 -10.79 -14.02 36.52
CA ASP A 595 -12.02 -13.95 35.71
C ASP A 595 -12.56 -12.51 35.55
N MET A 596 -12.07 -11.56 36.33
CA MET A 596 -12.51 -10.18 36.29
C MET A 596 -11.74 -9.32 35.27
N VAL A 597 -10.54 -9.74 34.85
CA VAL A 597 -9.60 -8.90 34.10
C VAL A 597 -9.30 -9.50 32.73
N GLU A 598 -9.62 -8.76 31.66
CA GLU A 598 -9.12 -9.07 30.31
C GLU A 598 -7.97 -8.14 29.92
N LEU A 599 -7.00 -8.67 29.20
CA LEU A 599 -5.87 -7.93 28.67
C LEU A 599 -5.79 -8.07 27.14
N LEU A 600 -5.66 -6.94 26.44
CA LEU A 600 -5.47 -6.90 24.98
C LEU A 600 -4.38 -5.91 24.55
N HIS A 601 -3.38 -6.39 23.83
CA HIS A 601 -2.29 -5.57 23.30
C HIS A 601 -1.55 -6.26 22.13
N SER A 602 -0.59 -5.57 21.52
CA SER A 602 0.16 -6.07 20.36
C SER A 602 1.18 -7.18 20.64
N GLY A 603 1.54 -7.43 21.92
CA GLY A 603 2.53 -8.45 22.31
C GLY A 603 2.03 -9.90 22.35
N PHE A 604 0.76 -10.15 22.01
CA PHE A 604 0.25 -11.52 21.85
C PHE A 604 0.58 -12.08 20.46
N ILE A 605 0.72 -13.40 20.36
CA ILE A 605 0.75 -14.09 19.06
C ILE A 605 -0.53 -13.76 18.29
N ALA A 606 -0.41 -13.49 16.99
CA ALA A 606 -1.48 -12.94 16.16
C ALA A 606 -2.78 -13.77 16.18
N THR A 607 -2.68 -15.10 16.21
CA THR A 607 -3.82 -16.03 16.36
C THR A 607 -4.54 -15.81 17.68
N GLN A 608 -3.81 -15.81 18.80
CA GLN A 608 -4.35 -15.58 20.14
C GLN A 608 -4.91 -14.16 20.30
N ARG A 609 -4.25 -13.14 19.72
CA ARG A 609 -4.78 -11.77 19.71
C ARG A 609 -6.12 -11.69 19.00
N THR A 610 -6.23 -12.34 17.83
CA THR A 610 -7.47 -12.39 17.05
C THR A 610 -8.59 -13.07 17.85
N GLN A 611 -8.26 -14.14 18.59
CA GLN A 611 -9.22 -14.79 19.48
C GLN A 611 -9.66 -13.87 20.61
N LYS A 612 -8.72 -13.22 21.31
CA LYS A 612 -9.03 -12.24 22.37
C LYS A 612 -9.88 -11.06 21.86
N GLU A 613 -9.64 -10.59 20.65
CA GLU A 613 -10.48 -9.57 19.99
C GLU A 613 -11.92 -10.06 19.77
N LYS A 614 -12.09 -11.31 19.29
CA LYS A 614 -13.41 -11.95 19.14
C LYS A 614 -14.12 -12.11 20.49
N ASP A 615 -13.41 -12.58 21.50
CA ASP A 615 -13.95 -12.75 22.86
C ASP A 615 -14.40 -11.40 23.44
N LEU A 616 -13.58 -10.35 23.26
CA LEU A 616 -13.94 -9.00 23.72
C LEU A 616 -15.22 -8.47 23.05
N LEU A 617 -15.39 -8.70 21.74
CA LEU A 617 -16.62 -8.35 21.02
C LEU A 617 -17.84 -9.12 21.54
N GLN A 618 -17.67 -10.36 21.98
CA GLN A 618 -18.75 -11.14 22.60
C GLN A 618 -19.11 -10.66 24.01
N ILE A 619 -18.16 -10.03 24.73
CA ILE A 619 -18.34 -9.50 26.09
C ILE A 619 -18.96 -8.10 26.06
N ILE A 620 -18.47 -7.19 25.21
CA ILE A 620 -18.85 -5.76 25.22
C ILE A 620 -19.18 -5.16 23.84
N GLY A 621 -19.43 -5.98 22.83
CA GLY A 621 -19.95 -5.52 21.52
C GLY A 621 -21.43 -5.13 21.54
N LYS A 622 -21.92 -4.61 20.40
CA LYS A 622 -23.30 -4.07 20.26
C LYS A 622 -24.42 -5.05 20.65
N ASN A 623 -24.22 -6.33 20.37
CA ASN A 623 -25.19 -7.40 20.66
C ASN A 623 -24.67 -8.39 21.72
N ALA A 624 -23.70 -7.97 22.53
CA ALA A 624 -23.04 -8.81 23.52
C ALA A 624 -23.91 -9.11 24.74
N LYS A 625 -23.66 -10.27 25.37
CA LYS A 625 -24.19 -10.59 26.70
C LYS A 625 -23.24 -10.03 27.75
N ARG A 626 -23.43 -8.75 28.10
CA ARG A 626 -22.52 -8.02 28.99
C ARG A 626 -22.47 -8.65 30.40
N PRO A 627 -21.27 -8.82 30.97
CA PRO A 627 -21.11 -9.27 32.36
C PRO A 627 -21.54 -8.18 33.35
N LYS A 628 -21.89 -8.60 34.58
CA LYS A 628 -22.28 -7.66 35.65
C LYS A 628 -21.12 -6.76 36.07
N ARG A 629 -19.90 -7.30 36.12
CA ARG A 629 -18.65 -6.59 36.43
C ARG A 629 -17.54 -7.15 35.55
N LYS A 630 -16.70 -6.28 34.98
CA LYS A 630 -15.50 -6.69 34.24
C LYS A 630 -14.54 -5.51 34.13
N ILE A 631 -13.24 -5.81 34.07
CA ILE A 631 -12.17 -4.86 33.82
C ILE A 631 -11.50 -5.26 32.51
N ILE A 632 -11.38 -4.34 31.58
CA ILE A 632 -10.69 -4.56 30.31
C ILE A 632 -9.50 -3.60 30.26
N ILE A 633 -8.29 -4.14 30.22
CA ILE A 633 -7.05 -3.39 30.11
C ILE A 633 -6.50 -3.59 28.71
N GLY A 634 -6.03 -2.52 28.07
CA GLY A 634 -5.27 -2.67 26.85
C GLY A 634 -4.59 -1.42 26.37
N THR A 635 -3.96 -1.54 25.22
CA THR A 635 -3.23 -0.45 24.59
C THR A 635 -4.04 0.18 23.44
N GLN A 636 -3.38 0.93 22.56
CA GLN A 636 -4.00 1.57 21.38
C GLN A 636 -4.71 0.57 20.45
N VAL A 637 -4.51 -0.74 20.61
CA VAL A 637 -5.26 -1.78 19.87
C VAL A 637 -6.77 -1.70 20.15
N ILE A 638 -7.18 -1.29 21.37
CA ILE A 638 -8.59 -1.12 21.76
C ILE A 638 -9.22 0.11 21.08
N GLU A 639 -8.41 1.08 20.69
CA GLU A 639 -8.85 2.36 20.15
C GLU A 639 -9.40 2.24 18.72
N GLN A 640 -8.81 1.37 17.90
CA GLN A 640 -9.07 1.30 16.46
C GLN A 640 -9.94 0.10 16.08
N SER A 641 -11.03 0.36 15.35
CA SER A 641 -11.84 -0.63 14.62
C SER A 641 -12.53 -1.77 15.38
N LEU A 642 -12.52 -1.78 16.71
CA LEU A 642 -13.40 -2.63 17.51
C LEU A 642 -14.70 -1.89 17.86
N ASP A 643 -15.87 -2.50 17.63
CA ASP A 643 -17.17 -1.94 18.00
C ASP A 643 -17.55 -2.31 19.44
N ILE A 644 -16.83 -1.72 20.41
CA ILE A 644 -16.93 -2.03 21.84
C ILE A 644 -17.45 -0.85 22.66
N ASP A 645 -18.03 -1.15 23.83
CA ASP A 645 -18.65 -0.17 24.73
C ASP A 645 -18.25 -0.35 26.20
N PHE A 646 -17.78 0.73 26.83
CA PHE A 646 -17.47 0.81 28.26
C PHE A 646 -18.48 1.65 29.05
N ASP A 647 -18.70 1.30 30.32
CA ASP A 647 -19.50 2.09 31.26
C ASP A 647 -18.70 3.23 31.89
N VAL A 648 -17.43 2.96 32.21
CA VAL A 648 -16.43 3.93 32.67
C VAL A 648 -15.14 3.68 31.91
N LEU A 649 -14.43 4.74 31.56
CA LEU A 649 -13.17 4.64 30.82
C LEU A 649 -12.08 5.44 31.53
N ILE A 650 -10.96 4.79 31.78
CA ILE A 650 -9.75 5.36 32.36
C ILE A 650 -8.66 5.27 31.30
N SER A 651 -7.90 6.34 31.11
CA SER A 651 -6.87 6.36 30.09
C SER A 651 -5.63 7.14 30.50
N ASP A 652 -4.45 6.67 30.09
CA ASP A 652 -3.24 7.50 30.13
C ASP A 652 -3.43 8.74 29.22
N LEU A 653 -2.80 9.85 29.62
CA LEU A 653 -2.71 11.06 28.82
C LEU A 653 -2.13 10.73 27.43
N ALA A 654 -2.80 11.20 26.39
CA ALA A 654 -2.41 11.03 25.00
C ALA A 654 -2.80 12.32 24.24
N PRO A 655 -2.31 12.53 23.01
CA PRO A 655 -2.80 13.60 22.16
C PRO A 655 -4.35 13.66 22.10
N MET A 656 -4.88 14.88 22.05
CA MET A 656 -6.33 15.15 22.20
C MET A 656 -7.24 14.36 21.26
N ASP A 657 -6.83 14.19 20.02
CA ASP A 657 -7.53 13.38 19.02
C ASP A 657 -7.65 11.91 19.44
N LEU A 658 -6.58 11.32 19.98
CA LEU A 658 -6.59 9.93 20.48
C LEU A 658 -7.43 9.80 21.75
N LEU A 659 -7.37 10.77 22.68
CA LEU A 659 -8.24 10.78 23.86
C LEU A 659 -9.72 10.82 23.47
N ILE A 660 -10.09 11.67 22.53
CA ILE A 660 -11.47 11.76 22.02
C ILE A 660 -11.88 10.45 21.33
N GLN A 661 -10.97 9.81 20.58
CA GLN A 661 -11.22 8.52 19.95
C GLN A 661 -11.48 7.41 20.98
N ARG A 662 -10.71 7.40 22.07
CA ARG A 662 -10.92 6.53 23.23
C ARG A 662 -12.27 6.82 23.89
N MET A 663 -12.62 8.09 24.12
CA MET A 663 -13.94 8.51 24.63
C MET A 663 -15.10 8.06 23.73
N GLY A 664 -14.86 7.86 22.43
CA GLY A 664 -15.84 7.27 21.50
C GLY A 664 -16.20 5.80 21.77
N ARG A 665 -15.53 5.15 22.73
CA ARG A 665 -15.83 3.80 23.25
C ARG A 665 -16.57 3.84 24.58
N LEU A 666 -16.51 4.97 25.30
CA LEU A 666 -17.36 5.20 26.45
C LEU A 666 -18.79 5.40 25.94
N HIS A 667 -19.79 4.80 26.60
CA HIS A 667 -21.21 4.71 26.20
C HIS A 667 -21.49 4.86 24.71
N ARG A 668 -20.99 3.92 23.91
CA ARG A 668 -21.08 3.91 22.46
C ARG A 668 -22.43 3.36 21.96
N HIS A 669 -23.00 2.41 22.69
CA HIS A 669 -24.25 1.74 22.39
C HIS A 669 -25.35 2.16 23.37
N ASP A 670 -26.58 2.21 22.87
CA ASP A 670 -27.75 2.52 23.69
C ASP A 670 -28.22 1.26 24.43
N ILE A 671 -27.74 1.10 25.67
CA ILE A 671 -27.95 -0.07 26.51
C ILE A 671 -28.36 0.36 27.93
N LYS A 672 -29.01 -0.54 28.67
CA LYS A 672 -29.31 -0.31 30.08
C LYS A 672 -28.03 -0.36 30.91
N ARG A 673 -27.71 0.74 31.60
CA ARG A 673 -26.51 0.86 32.44
C ARG A 673 -26.84 0.75 33.93
N PRO A 674 -25.86 0.36 34.78
CA PRO A 674 -25.97 0.53 36.23
C PRO A 674 -26.26 1.98 36.59
N VAL A 675 -27.03 2.21 37.66
CA VAL A 675 -27.46 3.57 38.08
C VAL A 675 -26.27 4.52 38.25
N LYS A 676 -25.16 4.01 38.78
CA LYS A 676 -23.90 4.76 38.97
C LYS A 676 -23.29 5.27 37.66
N HIS A 677 -23.52 4.57 36.56
CA HIS A 677 -22.91 4.78 35.25
C HIS A 677 -23.91 5.29 34.20
N MET A 678 -25.02 5.88 34.65
CA MET A 678 -25.98 6.55 33.76
C MET A 678 -25.37 7.76 33.04
N LEU A 679 -24.44 8.45 33.70
CA LEU A 679 -23.68 9.54 33.12
C LEU A 679 -22.25 9.07 32.77
N PRO A 680 -21.74 9.38 31.58
CA PRO A 680 -20.43 8.94 31.14
C PRO A 680 -19.32 9.66 31.91
N ARG A 681 -18.42 8.86 32.53
CA ARG A 681 -17.23 9.35 33.23
C ARG A 681 -15.96 8.88 32.54
N PHE A 682 -15.03 9.81 32.36
CA PHE A 682 -13.72 9.57 31.78
C PHE A 682 -12.64 10.02 32.75
N TYR A 683 -11.69 9.15 33.06
CA TYR A 683 -10.55 9.46 33.92
C TYR A 683 -9.27 9.56 33.10
N VAL A 684 -8.43 10.54 33.41
CA VAL A 684 -7.13 10.75 32.76
C VAL A 684 -6.01 10.56 33.78
N LEU A 685 -5.15 9.57 33.52
CA LEU A 685 -3.91 9.30 34.25
C LEU A 685 -2.74 10.04 33.60
N GLY A 686 -1.66 10.25 34.36
CA GLY A 686 -0.39 10.73 33.82
C GLY A 686 -0.33 12.24 33.53
N THR A 687 -1.27 13.04 34.05
CA THR A 687 -1.10 14.49 34.09
C THR A 687 -0.02 14.88 35.10
N SER A 688 0.76 15.91 34.80
CA SER A 688 1.91 16.35 35.62
C SER A 688 1.91 17.86 35.79
N GLU A 689 1.92 18.33 37.04
CA GLU A 689 2.03 19.76 37.35
C GLU A 689 3.40 20.33 36.94
N SER A 690 4.46 19.51 37.03
CA SER A 690 5.82 19.89 36.65
C SER A 690 6.15 19.69 35.16
N LEU A 691 5.18 19.22 34.37
CA LEU A 691 5.32 18.78 32.97
C LEU A 691 6.34 17.66 32.76
N ASP A 692 6.63 16.89 33.81
CA ASP A 692 7.42 15.66 33.73
C ASP A 692 6.45 14.48 33.59
N PHE A 693 6.32 13.96 32.36
CA PHE A 693 5.39 12.88 32.03
C PHE A 693 6.06 11.50 32.17
N GLU A 694 5.23 10.46 32.23
CA GLU A 694 5.68 9.06 32.28
C GLU A 694 6.52 8.71 31.02
N GLU A 695 7.65 8.02 31.23
CA GLU A 695 8.68 7.81 30.21
C GLU A 695 8.15 7.14 28.93
N GLY A 696 7.28 6.13 29.07
CA GLY A 696 6.62 5.46 27.96
C GLY A 696 5.74 6.40 27.14
N SER A 697 4.93 7.23 27.80
CA SER A 697 4.04 8.21 27.17
C SER A 697 4.84 9.32 26.47
N SER A 698 5.90 9.83 27.12
CA SER A 698 6.86 10.77 26.54
C SER A 698 7.58 10.19 25.33
N PHE A 699 7.99 8.93 25.38
CA PHE A 699 8.63 8.25 24.26
C PHE A 699 7.70 8.13 23.06
N VAL A 700 6.44 7.73 23.30
CA VAL A 700 5.45 7.48 22.24
C VAL A 700 4.97 8.78 21.58
N TYR A 701 4.53 9.78 22.36
CA TYR A 701 3.89 10.99 21.81
C TYR A 701 4.74 12.27 21.89
N GLY A 702 5.70 12.32 22.81
CA GLY A 702 6.50 13.50 23.09
C GLY A 702 5.83 14.52 24.01
N ASP A 703 6.63 15.12 24.88
CA ASP A 703 6.19 16.01 25.97
C ASP A 703 5.38 17.22 25.47
N TYR A 704 5.67 17.73 24.27
CA TYR A 704 5.01 18.93 23.74
C TYR A 704 3.50 18.72 23.51
N LEU A 705 3.11 17.60 22.89
CA LEU A 705 1.70 17.30 22.63
C LEU A 705 0.96 16.92 23.91
N LEU A 706 1.63 16.22 24.84
CA LEU A 706 1.08 15.89 26.16
C LEU A 706 0.81 17.16 26.97
N ALA A 707 1.77 18.08 27.05
CA ALA A 707 1.62 19.35 27.74
C ALA A 707 0.46 20.20 27.18
N ARG A 708 0.36 20.29 25.84
CA ARG A 708 -0.77 21.00 25.21
C ARG A 708 -2.10 20.32 25.49
N THR A 709 -2.16 19.00 25.41
CA THR A 709 -3.39 18.25 25.68
C THR A 709 -3.83 18.49 27.12
N GLN A 710 -2.94 18.32 28.10
CA GLN A 710 -3.25 18.56 29.51
C GLN A 710 -3.77 19.99 29.74
N TYR A 711 -3.14 20.99 29.11
CA TYR A 711 -3.53 22.39 29.25
C TYR A 711 -4.92 22.69 28.68
N PHE A 712 -5.26 22.12 27.52
CA PHE A 712 -6.54 22.37 26.85
C PHE A 712 -7.65 21.39 27.21
N LEU A 713 -7.38 20.39 28.06
CA LEU A 713 -8.36 19.40 28.49
C LEU A 713 -9.36 20.02 29.49
N PRO A 714 -10.64 20.17 29.13
CA PRO A 714 -11.66 20.67 30.04
C PRO A 714 -12.17 19.57 30.98
N ASP A 715 -12.87 19.95 32.04
CA ASP A 715 -13.50 19.01 32.99
C ASP A 715 -14.80 18.39 32.44
N THR A 716 -15.33 18.93 31.35
CA THR A 716 -16.49 18.37 30.63
C THR A 716 -16.30 18.55 29.13
N ILE A 717 -16.58 17.49 28.37
CA ILE A 717 -16.49 17.47 26.90
C ILE A 717 -17.85 17.08 26.34
N SER A 718 -18.36 17.88 25.41
CA SER A 718 -19.62 17.65 24.70
C SER A 718 -19.32 17.09 23.32
N LEU A 719 -19.53 15.79 23.12
CA LEU A 719 -19.35 15.15 21.81
C LEU A 719 -20.67 15.23 21.00
N PRO A 720 -20.63 15.61 19.71
CA PRO A 720 -19.45 15.84 18.87
C PRO A 720 -18.95 17.30 18.80
N GLU A 721 -19.60 18.26 19.46
CA GLU A 721 -19.32 19.70 19.32
C GLU A 721 -17.88 20.10 19.66
N ASP A 722 -17.33 19.54 20.75
CA ASP A 722 -15.99 19.88 21.24
C ASP A 722 -14.85 19.17 20.48
N ILE A 723 -15.18 18.25 19.56
CA ILE A 723 -14.20 17.44 18.85
C ILE A 723 -13.23 18.32 18.04
N SER A 724 -13.76 19.09 17.09
CA SER A 724 -12.94 19.93 16.23
C SER A 724 -12.24 21.05 17.01
N PRO A 725 -12.94 21.84 17.86
CA PRO A 725 -12.30 22.91 18.64
C PRO A 725 -11.11 22.43 19.50
N LEU A 726 -11.24 21.31 20.21
CA LEU A 726 -10.17 20.80 21.07
C LEU A 726 -8.97 20.29 20.27
N VAL A 727 -9.21 19.55 19.18
CA VAL A 727 -8.14 19.09 18.29
C VAL A 727 -7.41 20.27 17.65
N GLN A 728 -8.14 21.27 17.14
CA GLN A 728 -7.50 22.47 16.57
C GLN A 728 -6.65 23.20 17.62
N LYS A 729 -7.12 23.37 18.87
CA LYS A 729 -6.33 24.02 19.94
C LYS A 729 -5.00 23.32 20.19
N VAL A 730 -4.96 21.99 20.20
CA VAL A 730 -3.73 21.23 20.42
C VAL A 730 -2.78 21.29 19.21
N TYR A 731 -3.29 21.29 17.98
CA TYR A 731 -2.44 21.20 16.77
C TYR A 731 -2.16 22.53 16.04
N ASN A 732 -2.84 23.62 16.39
CA ASN A 732 -2.70 24.93 15.74
C ASN A 732 -1.45 25.71 16.16
N PHE A 733 -0.27 25.08 16.03
CA PHE A 733 1.04 25.66 16.39
C PHE A 733 1.95 26.03 15.20
N ASN A 734 1.52 25.75 13.97
CA ASN A 734 2.28 26.06 12.74
C ASN A 734 1.80 27.31 12.00
N LEU A 735 0.62 27.85 12.33
CA LEU A 735 -0.01 28.94 11.58
C LEU A 735 0.50 30.34 11.98
N LYS A 736 1.03 30.51 13.19
CA LYS A 736 1.73 31.72 13.69
C LYS A 736 2.68 31.33 14.82
N ASP A 737 3.84 31.95 14.93
CA ASP A 737 4.72 31.75 16.11
C ASP A 737 4.09 32.22 17.44
N ASP A 738 2.98 32.98 17.36
CA ASP A 738 2.26 33.59 18.49
C ASP A 738 1.25 32.67 19.20
N CYS A 739 0.90 31.50 18.66
CA CYS A 739 -0.11 30.60 19.24
C CYS A 739 0.22 30.12 20.66
N ASP A 740 1.52 30.03 20.98
CA ASP A 740 2.02 29.59 22.28
C ASP A 740 2.10 30.75 23.28
N GLN A 741 1.94 32.01 22.82
CA GLN A 741 1.87 33.18 23.70
C GLN A 741 0.60 33.18 24.55
N ASN A 742 -0.47 32.54 24.07
CA ASN A 742 -1.75 32.43 24.77
C ASN A 742 -1.77 31.34 25.86
N ILE A 743 -0.73 30.51 25.96
CA ILE A 743 -0.61 29.52 27.03
C ILE A 743 0.05 30.21 28.23
N ASN A 744 -0.74 30.40 29.28
CA ASN A 744 -0.28 30.96 30.54
C ASN A 744 0.30 29.85 31.43
N LEU A 745 1.63 29.83 31.57
CA LEU A 745 2.40 28.93 32.43
C LEU A 745 3.36 29.76 33.27
N ALA A 746 3.67 29.28 34.48
CA ALA A 746 4.76 29.85 35.29
C ALA A 746 6.10 29.80 34.53
N ASP A 747 7.03 30.69 34.84
CA ASP A 747 8.26 30.92 34.06
C ASP A 747 9.12 29.64 33.91
N ASP A 748 9.20 28.84 34.97
CA ASP A 748 9.90 27.55 35.01
C ASP A 748 9.25 26.49 34.09
N LEU A 749 7.92 26.37 34.15
CA LEU A 749 7.14 25.48 33.27
C LEU A 749 7.17 25.96 31.82
N ARG A 750 7.19 27.27 31.60
CA ARG A 750 7.29 27.88 30.26
C ARG A 750 8.62 27.54 29.61
N ALA A 751 9.72 27.53 30.35
CA ALA A 751 11.02 27.12 29.83
C ALA A 751 11.01 25.65 29.37
N LYS A 752 10.51 24.73 30.21
CA LYS A 752 10.34 23.29 29.86
C LYS A 752 9.45 23.11 28.63
N TYR A 753 8.34 23.84 28.56
CA TYR A 753 7.41 23.80 27.44
C TYR A 753 8.06 24.23 26.12
N LEU A 754 8.82 25.33 26.12
CA LEU A 754 9.53 25.82 24.93
C LEU A 754 10.64 24.87 24.49
N GLU A 755 11.31 24.21 25.43
CA GLU A 755 12.29 23.18 25.13
C GLU A 755 11.64 21.94 24.49
N ALA A 756 10.52 21.46 25.04
CA ALA A 756 9.72 20.39 24.46
C ALA A 756 9.26 20.74 23.04
N ARG A 757 8.84 21.98 22.80
CA ARG A 757 8.49 22.50 21.46
C ARG A 757 9.67 22.41 20.50
N LYS A 758 10.86 22.84 20.93
CA LYS A 758 12.08 22.80 20.11
C LYS A 758 12.45 21.36 19.75
N ARG A 759 12.40 20.44 20.72
CA ARG A 759 12.60 18.99 20.49
C ARG A 759 11.57 18.42 19.50
N TYR A 760 10.30 18.78 19.66
CA TYR A 760 9.23 18.36 18.75
C TYR A 760 9.44 18.87 17.32
N LYS A 761 9.70 20.17 17.12
CA LYS A 761 9.99 20.75 15.79
C LYS A 761 11.20 20.09 15.14
N ALA A 762 12.28 19.86 15.89
CA ALA A 762 13.47 19.18 15.40
C ALA A 762 13.16 17.73 14.96
N LYS A 763 12.40 16.97 15.77
CA LYS A 763 11.94 15.60 15.43
C LYS A 763 11.10 15.60 14.14
N MET A 764 10.20 16.57 13.97
CA MET A 764 9.37 16.68 12.77
C MET A 764 10.17 17.02 11.51
N GLU A 765 11.11 17.96 11.58
CA GLU A 765 11.97 18.28 10.43
C GLU A 765 12.93 17.14 10.09
N ALA A 766 13.47 16.43 11.09
CA ALA A 766 14.26 15.22 10.86
C ALA A 766 13.46 14.13 10.13
N LYS A 767 12.21 13.86 10.57
CA LYS A 767 11.29 12.93 9.89
C LYS A 767 11.00 13.35 8.45
N LYS A 768 10.65 14.63 8.22
CA LYS A 768 10.41 15.15 6.87
C LYS A 768 11.64 15.04 5.97
N SER A 769 12.84 15.29 6.50
CA SER A 769 14.09 15.19 5.74
C SER A 769 14.43 13.75 5.40
N LYS A 770 14.26 12.81 6.34
CA LYS A 770 14.50 11.37 6.12
C LYS A 770 13.64 10.82 4.99
N ALA A 771 12.36 11.21 4.93
CA ALA A 771 11.43 10.78 3.88
C ALA A 771 11.87 11.17 2.45
N LYS A 772 12.57 12.31 2.27
CA LYS A 772 12.97 12.79 0.94
C LYS A 772 13.96 11.87 0.22
N ASN A 773 14.73 11.07 0.96
CA ASN A 773 15.75 10.20 0.35
C ASN A 773 15.10 9.11 -0.51
N TYR A 774 14.05 8.48 0.04
CA TYR A 774 13.38 7.32 -0.56
C TYR A 774 12.10 7.70 -1.32
N ARG A 775 11.57 8.91 -1.12
CA ARG A 775 10.37 9.39 -1.84
C ARG A 775 10.70 9.83 -3.26
N ILE A 776 9.82 9.56 -4.22
CA ILE A 776 9.89 10.09 -5.58
C ILE A 776 9.68 11.61 -5.60
N ASP A 777 10.08 12.22 -6.71
CA ASP A 777 9.85 13.62 -7.01
C ASP A 777 8.41 13.91 -7.47
N ASN A 778 8.01 15.18 -7.36
CA ASN A 778 6.77 15.69 -7.93
C ASN A 778 6.64 15.37 -9.43
N PRO A 779 5.42 15.10 -9.94
CA PRO A 779 5.16 14.94 -11.37
C PRO A 779 5.56 16.20 -12.14
N VAL A 780 6.17 15.99 -13.30
CA VAL A 780 6.58 17.04 -14.24
C VAL A 780 5.44 17.26 -15.23
N LEU A 781 4.63 18.31 -14.97
CA LEU A 781 3.53 18.71 -15.85
C LEU A 781 3.95 19.73 -16.92
N LYS A 782 5.02 20.47 -16.64
CA LYS A 782 5.66 21.42 -17.55
C LYS A 782 7.18 21.21 -17.47
N PRO A 783 7.87 20.90 -18.57
CA PRO A 783 9.31 20.67 -18.55
C PRO A 783 10.09 21.94 -18.18
N SER A 784 11.26 21.75 -17.57
CA SER A 784 12.23 22.82 -17.34
C SER A 784 13.66 22.31 -17.54
N ARG A 785 14.64 23.20 -17.72
CA ARG A 785 16.06 22.81 -17.82
C ARG A 785 16.56 21.97 -16.64
N LYS A 786 15.93 22.09 -15.46
CA LYS A 786 16.29 21.34 -14.24
C LYS A 786 15.51 20.03 -14.05
N ARG A 787 14.38 19.88 -14.74
CA ARG A 787 13.49 18.72 -14.67
C ARG A 787 13.00 18.42 -16.08
N PRO A 788 13.75 17.62 -16.86
CA PRO A 788 13.30 17.21 -18.19
C PRO A 788 12.06 16.32 -18.05
N GLU A 789 11.30 16.23 -19.13
CA GLU A 789 10.11 15.40 -19.25
C GLU A 789 10.52 13.95 -19.56
N SER A 790 11.23 13.32 -18.62
CA SER A 790 11.81 11.98 -18.76
C SER A 790 11.73 11.22 -17.43
N LEU A 791 11.76 9.89 -17.51
CA LEU A 791 11.83 8.99 -16.34
C LEU A 791 13.26 8.66 -15.91
N ILE A 792 14.28 9.18 -16.62
CA ILE A 792 15.69 9.01 -16.24
C ILE A 792 15.91 9.55 -14.82
N GLY A 793 16.46 8.70 -13.95
CA GLY A 793 16.72 9.01 -12.54
C GLY A 793 15.48 9.11 -11.65
N TRP A 794 14.27 8.84 -12.16
CA TRP A 794 13.02 8.95 -11.39
C TRP A 794 13.02 8.07 -10.13
N ILE A 795 13.59 6.87 -10.25
CA ILE A 795 13.68 5.86 -9.18
C ILE A 795 15.15 5.65 -8.76
N LYS A 796 15.98 6.70 -8.86
CA LYS A 796 17.39 6.62 -8.43
C LYS A 796 17.45 6.40 -6.92
N ASN A 797 17.74 5.16 -6.55
CA ASN A 797 17.87 4.69 -5.17
C ASN A 797 19.10 3.76 -5.08
N PRO A 798 20.00 3.95 -4.09
CA PRO A 798 21.14 3.06 -3.87
C PRO A 798 20.75 1.59 -3.59
N ASN A 799 19.55 1.32 -3.05
CA ASN A 799 19.04 -0.04 -2.80
C ASN A 799 17.69 -0.29 -3.50
N PRO A 800 17.67 -0.67 -4.78
CA PRO A 800 16.43 -0.80 -5.56
C PRO A 800 15.71 -2.16 -5.44
N ASP A 801 16.36 -3.20 -4.89
CA ASP A 801 15.84 -4.58 -4.77
C ASP A 801 15.54 -4.93 -3.30
N GLU A 802 14.63 -4.19 -2.67
CA GLU A 802 14.20 -4.44 -1.29
C GLU A 802 12.84 -5.15 -1.23
N SER A 803 12.61 -5.96 -0.19
CA SER A 803 11.35 -6.69 0.00
C SER A 803 10.18 -5.75 0.31
N GLU A 804 8.94 -6.19 0.09
CA GLU A 804 7.75 -5.38 0.44
C GLU A 804 7.69 -5.07 1.94
N GLU A 805 8.16 -5.97 2.81
CA GLU A 805 8.22 -5.69 4.25
C GLU A 805 9.16 -4.52 4.55
N LYS A 806 10.32 -4.46 3.87
CA LYS A 806 11.24 -3.32 3.97
C LYS A 806 10.64 -2.05 3.37
N ALA A 807 9.91 -2.15 2.27
CA ALA A 807 9.21 -1.02 1.67
C ALA A 807 8.09 -0.48 2.60
N TYR A 808 7.34 -1.34 3.29
CA TYR A 808 6.36 -0.93 4.31
C TYR A 808 7.02 -0.24 5.50
N ALA A 809 8.14 -0.78 5.98
CA ALA A 809 8.93 -0.14 7.03
C ALA A 809 9.41 1.26 6.60
N GLN A 810 9.86 1.38 5.35
CA GLN A 810 10.33 2.63 4.78
C GLN A 810 9.27 3.71 4.66
N VAL A 811 7.98 3.40 4.50
CA VAL A 811 6.91 4.42 4.42
C VAL A 811 6.33 4.80 5.78
N ARG A 812 6.52 3.98 6.82
CA ARG A 812 6.02 4.26 8.18
C ARG A 812 7.04 4.87 9.14
N ASP A 813 8.34 4.89 8.82
CA ASP A 813 9.43 5.31 9.75
C ASP A 813 9.30 4.66 11.12
N ILE A 814 8.86 3.40 11.12
CA ILE A 814 8.84 2.57 12.32
C ILE A 814 10.29 2.17 12.59
N GLU A 815 10.73 2.29 13.85
CA GLU A 815 11.89 1.52 14.32
C GLU A 815 11.51 0.04 14.16
N ASP A 816 11.94 -0.55 13.05
CA ASP A 816 11.58 -1.88 12.50
C ASP A 816 11.12 -2.89 13.56
N THR A 817 9.84 -3.00 13.94
CA THR A 817 9.47 -4.12 14.84
C THR A 817 9.57 -5.42 14.07
N ILE A 818 10.61 -6.21 14.36
CA ILE A 818 10.86 -7.51 13.72
C ILE A 818 9.70 -8.44 14.06
N GLU A 819 9.08 -9.03 13.05
CA GLU A 819 8.04 -10.05 13.24
C GLU A 819 8.64 -11.43 13.08
N VAL A 820 8.34 -12.33 14.02
CA VAL A 820 8.83 -13.71 14.04
C VAL A 820 7.67 -14.68 14.21
N ILE A 821 7.77 -15.86 13.61
CA ILE A 821 6.89 -16.98 13.92
C ILE A 821 7.29 -17.55 15.28
N ALA A 822 6.36 -17.59 16.22
CA ALA A 822 6.59 -18.02 17.60
C ALA A 822 6.06 -19.45 17.81
N LEU A 823 6.96 -20.36 18.15
CA LEU A 823 6.67 -21.78 18.39
C LEU A 823 7.14 -22.20 19.77
N LYS A 824 6.64 -23.34 20.26
CA LYS A 824 7.03 -23.92 21.55
C LYS A 824 7.75 -25.25 21.35
N ARG A 825 8.81 -25.48 22.12
CA ARG A 825 9.54 -26.75 22.17
C ARG A 825 8.64 -27.83 22.79
N LEU A 826 8.56 -28.98 22.14
CA LEU A 826 7.92 -30.19 22.66
C LEU A 826 8.98 -31.29 22.85
N GLU A 827 8.60 -32.40 23.51
CA GLU A 827 9.49 -33.55 23.76
C GLU A 827 10.12 -34.06 22.46
N SER A 828 9.33 -34.14 21.39
CA SER A 828 9.81 -34.27 20.02
C SER A 828 9.53 -32.98 19.25
N GLY A 829 10.56 -32.36 18.68
CA GLY A 829 10.40 -31.22 17.76
C GLY A 829 9.83 -29.94 18.39
N TYR A 830 8.77 -29.41 17.77
CA TYR A 830 8.12 -28.16 18.16
C TYR A 830 6.64 -28.14 17.75
N GLY A 831 5.85 -27.34 18.45
CA GLY A 831 4.41 -27.18 18.27
C GLY A 831 3.94 -25.73 18.40
N LEU A 832 2.64 -25.51 18.25
CA LEU A 832 1.99 -24.22 18.51
C LEU A 832 1.72 -24.05 20.01
N PHE A 833 1.66 -22.81 20.48
CA PHE A 833 1.24 -22.53 21.86
C PHE A 833 -0.21 -22.99 22.08
N GLY A 834 -0.46 -23.69 23.20
CA GLY A 834 -1.75 -24.32 23.52
C GLY A 834 -1.99 -25.69 22.86
N GLU A 835 -1.09 -26.19 22.01
CA GLU A 835 -1.23 -27.48 21.32
C GLU A 835 -0.08 -28.44 21.68
N ASN A 836 -0.42 -29.70 21.97
CA ASN A 836 0.56 -30.76 22.31
C ASN A 836 0.96 -31.61 21.09
N GLN A 837 0.72 -31.12 19.88
CA GLN A 837 1.03 -31.83 18.65
C GLN A 837 2.39 -31.37 18.10
N ASP A 838 3.32 -32.31 17.91
CA ASP A 838 4.56 -32.07 17.16
C ASP A 838 4.24 -31.91 15.68
N ILE A 839 4.59 -30.75 15.13
CA ILE A 839 4.36 -30.39 13.73
C ILE A 839 5.67 -30.33 12.92
N SER A 840 6.81 -30.55 13.56
CA SER A 840 8.14 -30.37 12.94
C SER A 840 8.37 -31.29 11.73
N SER A 841 7.82 -32.49 11.75
CA SER A 841 7.92 -33.50 10.68
C SER A 841 6.94 -33.26 9.52
N ASN A 842 5.85 -32.52 9.75
CA ASN A 842 4.78 -32.32 8.77
C ASN A 842 4.72 -30.89 8.22
N ILE A 843 5.81 -30.12 8.34
CA ILE A 843 5.83 -28.69 7.99
C ILE A 843 5.69 -28.43 6.48
N THR A 844 5.85 -29.46 5.65
CA THR A 844 5.61 -29.41 4.20
C THR A 844 4.13 -29.57 3.85
N ASP A 845 3.29 -30.02 4.78
CA ASP A 845 1.83 -30.03 4.61
C ASP A 845 1.32 -28.58 4.53
N PHE A 846 0.57 -28.29 3.48
CA PHE A 846 0.05 -26.96 3.20
C PHE A 846 -0.78 -26.37 4.35
N LYS A 847 -1.67 -27.17 4.96
CA LYS A 847 -2.54 -26.72 6.05
C LYS A 847 -1.74 -26.42 7.30
N ILE A 848 -0.76 -27.27 7.62
CA ILE A 848 0.11 -27.09 8.79
C ILE A 848 1.02 -25.87 8.59
N ALA A 849 1.66 -25.76 7.43
CA ALA A 849 2.51 -24.60 7.11
C ALA A 849 1.75 -23.28 7.18
N LYS A 850 0.53 -23.23 6.64
CA LYS A 850 -0.36 -22.07 6.72
C LYS A 850 -0.70 -21.74 8.18
N LYS A 851 -1.05 -22.74 8.98
CA LYS A 851 -1.33 -22.58 10.41
C LYS A 851 -0.10 -22.03 11.17
N VAL A 852 1.10 -22.51 10.85
CA VAL A 852 2.35 -21.99 11.44
C VAL A 852 2.60 -20.54 11.04
N ALA A 853 2.43 -20.18 9.77
CA ALA A 853 2.60 -18.82 9.28
C ALA A 853 1.65 -17.80 9.96
N GLN A 854 0.50 -18.25 10.47
CA GLN A 854 -0.42 -17.40 11.25
C GLN A 854 0.10 -17.07 12.66
N ASN A 855 0.97 -17.90 13.24
CA ASN A 855 1.45 -17.76 14.62
C ASN A 855 2.64 -16.81 14.73
N THR A 856 2.43 -15.59 14.26
CA THR A 856 3.42 -14.51 14.25
C THR A 856 3.31 -13.64 15.50
N SER A 857 4.45 -13.19 16.01
CA SER A 857 4.54 -12.25 17.11
C SER A 857 5.51 -11.13 16.79
N ARG A 858 5.20 -9.91 17.24
CA ARG A 858 6.08 -8.75 17.06
C ARG A 858 7.07 -8.68 18.20
N LEU A 859 8.35 -8.62 17.84
CA LEU A 859 9.40 -8.43 18.81
C LEU A 859 9.31 -7.02 19.42
N PRO A 860 9.59 -6.89 20.72
CA PRO A 860 9.60 -5.61 21.41
C PRO A 860 10.61 -4.63 20.80
N LEU A 861 10.28 -3.33 20.87
CA LEU A 861 11.06 -2.25 20.26
C LEU A 861 12.53 -2.24 20.70
N THR A 862 12.85 -2.65 21.93
CA THR A 862 14.22 -2.72 22.44
C THR A 862 15.15 -3.60 21.60
N LEU A 863 14.62 -4.66 21.00
CA LEU A 863 15.35 -5.57 20.11
C LEU A 863 15.45 -5.07 18.68
N SER A 864 14.72 -4.01 18.37
CA SER A 864 14.54 -3.53 17.00
C SER A 864 14.90 -2.05 16.81
N LYS A 865 15.57 -1.45 17.80
CA LYS A 865 16.21 -0.14 17.67
C LYS A 865 17.33 -0.19 16.64
N SER A 866 17.56 0.92 15.94
CA SER A 866 18.52 1.01 14.82
C SER A 866 19.96 0.57 15.13
N TYR A 867 20.40 0.61 16.38
CA TYR A 867 21.74 0.13 16.78
C TYR A 867 21.81 -1.38 17.07
N ASN A 868 20.66 -2.05 17.20
CA ASN A 868 20.53 -3.46 17.53
C ASN A 868 19.82 -4.29 16.46
N VAL A 869 19.02 -3.67 15.59
CA VAL A 869 18.17 -4.35 14.60
C VAL A 869 18.96 -5.29 13.69
N ASP A 870 20.08 -4.83 13.12
CA ASP A 870 20.90 -5.65 12.22
C ASP A 870 21.48 -6.88 12.94
N LYS A 871 21.93 -6.70 14.19
CA LYS A 871 22.43 -7.82 15.02
C LYS A 871 21.33 -8.82 15.36
N THR A 872 20.15 -8.32 15.71
CA THR A 872 18.98 -9.15 16.01
C THR A 872 18.56 -9.96 14.77
N ILE A 873 18.52 -9.34 13.59
CA ILE A 873 18.20 -10.02 12.32
C ILE A 873 19.28 -11.07 12.01
N GLU A 874 20.56 -10.73 12.11
CA GLU A 874 21.65 -11.68 11.88
C GLU A 874 21.58 -12.89 12.82
N GLU A 875 21.24 -12.69 14.09
CA GLU A 875 21.09 -13.78 15.07
C GLU A 875 19.89 -14.66 14.73
N LEU A 876 18.76 -14.07 14.35
CA LEU A 876 17.56 -14.80 13.89
C LEU A 876 17.81 -15.56 12.59
N GLU A 877 18.52 -15.00 11.62
CA GLU A 877 18.88 -15.69 10.37
C GLU A 877 19.82 -16.88 10.64
N LYS A 878 20.78 -16.72 11.56
CA LYS A 878 21.65 -17.83 12.00
C LYS A 878 20.84 -18.90 12.71
N TYR A 879 19.87 -18.52 13.54
CA TYR A 879 18.96 -19.46 14.20
C TYR A 879 18.09 -20.19 13.18
N TYR A 880 17.53 -19.48 12.19
CA TYR A 880 16.73 -20.05 11.11
C TYR A 880 17.48 -21.14 10.35
N ARG A 881 18.70 -20.86 9.88
CA ARG A 881 19.52 -21.85 9.15
C ARG A 881 19.83 -23.11 9.96
N ARG A 882 19.81 -23.03 11.30
CA ARG A 882 20.10 -24.18 12.18
C ARG A 882 18.87 -25.00 12.53
N HIS A 883 17.69 -24.38 12.61
CA HIS A 883 16.50 -25.00 13.20
C HIS A 883 15.32 -25.14 12.23
N PHE A 884 15.33 -24.42 11.11
CA PHE A 884 14.20 -24.31 10.18
C PHE A 884 14.59 -24.50 8.71
N GLU A 885 15.67 -25.23 8.42
CA GLU A 885 16.09 -25.50 7.02
C GLU A 885 14.97 -26.15 6.18
N ASN A 886 14.13 -26.98 6.81
CA ASN A 886 12.98 -27.61 6.16
C ASN A 886 11.86 -26.62 5.77
N TRP A 887 11.84 -25.39 6.30
CA TRP A 887 10.86 -24.36 5.93
C TRP A 887 11.07 -23.83 4.50
N ASP A 888 12.29 -23.96 3.96
CA ASP A 888 12.58 -23.51 2.59
C ASP A 888 11.84 -24.32 1.51
N ASN A 889 11.32 -25.49 1.88
CA ASN A 889 10.48 -26.34 1.04
C ASN A 889 8.98 -25.97 1.10
N SER A 890 8.60 -25.01 1.95
CA SER A 890 7.23 -24.53 2.11
C SER A 890 7.07 -23.14 1.50
N SER A 891 6.07 -22.96 0.64
CA SER A 891 5.76 -21.65 0.04
C SER A 891 5.32 -20.60 1.07
N TRP A 892 4.83 -21.03 2.24
CA TRP A 892 4.34 -20.14 3.31
C TRP A 892 5.43 -19.69 4.28
N LEU A 893 6.48 -20.49 4.45
CA LEU A 893 7.46 -20.31 5.52
C LEU A 893 8.84 -19.92 5.01
N LYS A 894 9.14 -20.18 3.73
CA LYS A 894 10.42 -19.84 3.11
C LYS A 894 10.75 -18.36 3.27
N GLY A 895 11.89 -18.08 3.89
CA GLY A 895 12.40 -16.72 4.09
C GLY A 895 11.73 -15.95 5.23
N THR A 896 10.90 -16.60 6.04
CA THR A 896 10.36 -16.02 7.28
C THR A 896 11.35 -16.20 8.44
N LEU A 897 11.24 -15.38 9.48
CA LEU A 897 12.01 -15.54 10.71
C LEU A 897 11.15 -16.31 11.73
N GLY A 898 11.76 -17.25 12.45
CA GLY A 898 11.09 -18.04 13.47
C GLY A 898 11.91 -18.15 14.75
N ILE A 899 11.23 -18.37 15.87
CA ILE A 899 11.83 -18.70 17.17
C ILE A 899 11.07 -19.86 17.81
N VAL A 900 11.80 -20.76 18.48
CA VAL A 900 11.22 -21.81 19.32
C VAL A 900 11.52 -21.49 20.78
N PHE A 901 10.50 -21.12 21.53
CA PHE A 901 10.60 -20.98 22.98
C PHE A 901 10.85 -22.34 23.63
N ASN A 902 11.68 -22.38 24.65
CA ASN A 902 11.99 -23.62 25.38
C ASN A 902 10.78 -24.12 26.20
N GLU A 903 10.97 -25.20 26.96
CA GLU A 903 9.92 -25.81 27.80
C GLU A 903 9.36 -24.85 28.86
N ASN A 904 10.16 -23.87 29.31
CA ASN A 904 9.77 -22.80 30.23
C ASN A 904 9.14 -21.59 29.53
N ASN A 905 8.84 -21.70 28.22
CA ASN A 905 8.38 -20.62 27.37
C ASN A 905 9.36 -19.43 27.28
N GLU A 906 10.67 -19.68 27.30
CA GLU A 906 11.72 -18.65 27.23
C GLU A 906 12.59 -18.76 25.96
N PHE A 907 13.08 -17.63 25.47
CA PHE A 907 14.02 -17.52 24.35
C PHE A 907 15.00 -16.37 24.56
N ILE A 908 16.29 -16.57 24.33
CA ILE A 908 17.31 -15.52 24.48
C ILE A 908 17.68 -14.99 23.10
N LEU A 909 17.65 -13.66 22.95
CA LEU A 909 17.97 -12.96 21.72
C LEU A 909 18.73 -11.67 22.03
N ASN A 910 19.94 -11.52 21.50
CA ASN A 910 20.75 -10.30 21.60
C ASN A 910 20.88 -9.73 23.04
N GLY A 911 21.06 -10.61 24.04
CA GLY A 911 21.19 -10.22 25.46
C GLY A 911 19.87 -9.90 26.17
N PHE A 912 18.73 -10.22 25.56
CA PHE A 912 17.41 -10.13 26.18
C PHE A 912 16.76 -11.50 26.25
N LYS A 913 16.09 -11.78 27.38
CA LYS A 913 15.23 -12.94 27.57
C LYS A 913 13.80 -12.55 27.21
N LEU A 914 13.26 -13.21 26.20
CA LEU A 914 11.86 -13.19 25.83
C LEU A 914 11.17 -14.31 26.60
N SER A 915 10.10 -14.01 27.33
CA SER A 915 9.21 -15.02 27.90
C SER A 915 7.82 -14.85 27.31
N TYR A 916 7.16 -15.96 26.97
CA TYR A 916 5.79 -15.94 26.47
C TYR A 916 4.82 -16.53 27.49
N ASP A 917 3.76 -15.77 27.74
CA ASP A 917 2.66 -16.17 28.60
C ASP A 917 1.34 -15.99 27.82
N GLU A 918 0.44 -16.98 27.81
CA GLU A 918 -0.80 -16.90 27.03
C GLU A 918 -1.78 -15.84 27.55
N LYS A 919 -1.63 -15.43 28.82
CA LYS A 919 -2.43 -14.40 29.47
C LYS A 919 -1.83 -13.01 29.33
N TYR A 920 -0.50 -12.89 29.38
CA TYR A 920 0.20 -11.59 29.35
C TYR A 920 0.96 -11.30 28.05
N GLY A 921 1.08 -12.26 27.13
CA GLY A 921 1.84 -12.15 25.89
C GLY A 921 3.36 -12.16 26.11
N ILE A 922 4.12 -11.62 25.14
CA ILE A 922 5.59 -11.51 25.24
C ILE A 922 5.98 -10.50 26.33
N GLN A 923 6.89 -10.93 27.20
CA GLN A 923 7.59 -10.11 28.19
C GLN A 923 9.09 -10.12 27.90
N VAL A 924 9.80 -9.07 28.34
CA VAL A 924 11.23 -8.87 28.06
C VAL A 924 11.97 -8.52 29.32
N GLU A 925 13.07 -9.24 29.53
CA GLU A 925 14.03 -8.96 30.59
C GLU A 925 15.43 -8.88 29.99
N ARG A 926 16.29 -8.01 30.53
CA ARG A 926 17.69 -7.93 30.11
C ARG A 926 18.48 -9.01 30.86
N VAL A 927 19.35 -9.73 30.14
CA VAL A 927 20.22 -10.80 30.66
C VAL A 927 21.64 -10.31 30.83
#